data_AF-A0A370LNQ2-F1
#
_entry.id   AF-A0A370LNQ2-F1
#
_cell.length_a   1.000
_cell.length_b   1.000
_cell.length_c   1.000
_cell.angle_alpha   90.00
_cell.angle_beta   90.00
_cell.angle_gamma   90.00
#
_symmetry.space_group_name_H-M   'P 1'
#
loop_
_entity.id
_entity.type
_entity.pdbx_description
1 polymer ?
#
loop_
_entity_poly.entity_id
_entity_poly.type
_entity_poly.pdbx_seq_one_letter_code
_entity_poly.pdbx_strand_id
1 'polypeptide(L)'
;MNKFLMILLLISVTSLPLAYAHPFTEETNPARFSNVAAGTSEVIVYYSEGIELNFSVLKVLDSNGNQIDNKDTKYFEGDYSLIVTTPPLEDGTYTVTSKVLSKVDGHLVSDAIIFGVGDVVIDESAGASSPAELIFFPEAGARFPGLVGQTIVLGAAIASMFVWGTQRKDLIKDDMSKVQEFFHGKFLSVTGFGLSIVFASNILMLIVQSLRLEASAFDVLETSFGFTWIIRMGITVILLGIWFAMDRMGALSFKKQIPLLILSLALIATTTMLGHGMASEQMPAVVLDYVHNLVSAAWIGGIIFFVFVLLPTFGRLEETKREIMSVLAIPRFSIMIVISVGIVIVSGPTLLWLLESNIGIITESTYGKLIMAKILLAAAMIAMGGYYQFGVMKDAESKIKSKTVKVHKKLSKYLKAEAVLGIALLGVVALLTNGTLPAGEIQTVSAEQINFGLISSEFSDTIRFDVEILPFVTGSNTIWVTVSDVSGKAVVDLDEVKIKVSNPQRGVSPIEIPTEKISQNESGEKFRGDITFGFSGTWQVEIEAKRTESANESVIMNPFVKPRLADLKADVIEYQFPEPGAPLYPVFDGAGNIWISDSSAPRVWKFAIETQEFEKFEFDGKSSITLAVDNDGKIWFTDIPGSQIGFIDPKSQQVSLVELPKLKPLTQDSFPIALAADLNNDIWISIVNKNVLLRYDQETKNFEEFGLPTADSAPFALASDAKGKVWFSQQVSGQIGYIIPETGEIREIKPRTPLSTPETLTFDAQGNIWIAEHQAGGYITKFNPDLETFSKYSVPDSNAFPNGVVFDRYQNAWFAEHTVDKLGVFNPDTKQFIEVPIPTSESWIQFTTSDSNQDIWFVEQKPYKLGKVELTELPNTSTVRIDESEFSLRYSEIASPLIAMGVIATSLFFVKNVYDKRRINSLVDSE
;
A
#
# COMPACT_ATOMS: atom_id res chain seq x y z
N MET A 1 -15.50 -33.31 24.49
CA MET A 1 -14.37 -33.40 23.55
C MET A 1 -14.08 -32.05 22.89
N ASN A 2 -15.08 -31.39 22.28
CA ASN A 2 -14.87 -30.12 21.56
C ASN A 2 -14.49 -28.91 22.44
N LYS A 3 -15.08 -28.75 23.64
CA LYS A 3 -14.84 -27.56 24.47
C LYS A 3 -13.42 -27.44 25.03
N PHE A 4 -12.77 -28.57 25.36
CA PHE A 4 -11.45 -28.55 26.02
C PHE A 4 -10.30 -28.31 25.03
N LEU A 5 -10.41 -28.84 23.81
CA LEU A 5 -9.45 -28.56 22.73
C LEU A 5 -9.53 -27.09 22.29
N MET A 6 -10.75 -26.54 22.25
CA MET A 6 -11.02 -25.15 21.91
C MET A 6 -10.50 -24.18 22.97
N ILE A 7 -10.55 -24.55 24.26
CA ILE A 7 -9.98 -23.76 25.36
C ILE A 7 -8.44 -23.79 25.34
N LEU A 8 -7.81 -24.93 25.04
CA LEU A 8 -6.36 -25.03 24.87
C LEU A 8 -5.84 -24.23 23.67
N LEU A 9 -6.63 -24.13 22.60
CA LEU A 9 -6.35 -23.28 21.43
C LEU A 9 -6.53 -21.78 21.73
N LEU A 10 -7.46 -21.42 22.63
CA LEU A 10 -7.76 -20.04 23.00
C LEU A 10 -6.72 -19.43 23.96
N ILE A 11 -6.14 -20.25 24.84
CA ILE A 11 -5.18 -19.82 25.88
C ILE A 11 -3.78 -19.58 25.31
N SER A 12 -3.43 -20.15 24.14
CA SER A 12 -2.11 -19.97 23.51
C SER A 12 -1.98 -18.71 22.63
N VAL A 13 -3.04 -17.91 22.49
CA VAL A 13 -3.08 -16.74 21.58
C VAL A 13 -2.87 -15.40 22.31
N THR A 14 -2.89 -15.39 23.66
CA THR A 14 -2.89 -14.14 24.44
C THR A 14 -1.49 -13.77 24.94
N SER A 15 -0.57 -13.40 24.05
CA SER A 15 0.58 -12.49 24.28
C SER A 15 1.67 -12.71 23.22
N LEU A 16 1.56 -12.05 22.07
CA LEU A 16 2.67 -11.99 21.11
C LEU A 16 2.75 -10.57 20.52
N PRO A 17 3.92 -9.91 20.57
CA PRO A 17 4.15 -8.59 19.97
C PRO A 17 4.29 -8.69 18.46
N LEU A 18 3.87 -7.64 17.74
CA LEU A 18 3.78 -7.46 16.28
C LEU A 18 5.18 -7.20 15.68
N ALA A 19 5.54 -7.76 14.50
CA ALA A 19 6.69 -7.27 13.72
C ALA A 19 6.62 -7.64 12.21
N TYR A 20 7.60 -7.20 11.39
CA TYR A 20 7.76 -7.45 9.93
C TYR A 20 8.77 -8.60 9.62
N ALA A 21 8.97 -8.97 8.33
CA ALA A 21 9.83 -10.07 7.86
C ALA A 21 11.00 -9.54 7.02
N HIS A 22 12.16 -9.44 7.66
CA HIS A 22 13.40 -8.85 7.20
C HIS A 22 13.41 -7.30 7.21
N PRO A 23 14.54 -6.66 7.58
CA PRO A 23 14.65 -5.22 7.62
C PRO A 23 15.06 -4.75 6.23
N PHE A 24 14.10 -4.26 5.48
CA PHE A 24 14.35 -3.55 4.24
C PHE A 24 14.48 -2.07 4.54
N THR A 25 15.40 -1.38 3.87
CA THR A 25 15.45 0.08 3.95
C THR A 25 14.23 0.66 3.24
N GLU A 26 13.36 1.32 4.01
CA GLU A 26 12.18 2.01 3.49
C GLU A 26 12.53 3.43 3.04
N GLU A 27 13.29 4.13 3.88
CA GLU A 27 13.63 5.53 3.68
C GLU A 27 15.05 5.82 4.19
N THR A 28 15.72 6.78 3.55
CA THR A 28 16.97 7.34 4.05
C THR A 28 16.96 8.84 4.03
N ASN A 29 17.66 9.42 5.00
CA ASN A 29 18.00 10.83 5.02
C ASN A 29 19.52 10.95 5.24
N PRO A 30 20.31 11.35 4.23
CA PRO A 30 19.94 11.78 2.87
C PRO A 30 19.23 10.72 2.02
N ALA A 31 18.34 11.17 1.13
CA ALA A 31 17.60 10.28 0.22
C ALA A 31 18.53 9.60 -0.82
N ARG A 32 18.18 8.39 -1.24
CA ARG A 32 18.94 7.62 -2.23
C ARG A 32 18.99 8.38 -3.57
N PHE A 33 20.18 8.48 -4.14
CA PHE A 33 20.47 9.20 -5.39
C PHE A 33 20.09 10.69 -5.38
N SER A 34 19.97 11.31 -4.20
CA SER A 34 19.76 12.75 -4.07
C SER A 34 21.04 13.49 -3.70
N ASN A 35 21.03 14.81 -3.94
CA ASN A 35 22.06 15.72 -3.45
C ASN A 35 21.56 16.44 -2.19
N VAL A 36 22.43 16.56 -1.18
CA VAL A 36 22.19 17.34 0.04
C VAL A 36 23.22 18.46 0.19
N ALA A 37 22.92 19.43 1.06
CA ALA A 37 23.80 20.56 1.29
C ALA A 37 25.16 20.15 1.87
N ALA A 38 26.20 20.87 1.45
CA ALA A 38 27.53 20.78 2.05
C ALA A 38 27.45 21.05 3.56
N GLY A 39 28.19 20.26 4.35
CA GLY A 39 28.18 20.32 5.80
C GLY A 39 27.17 19.41 6.49
N THR A 40 26.46 18.55 5.74
CA THR A 40 25.66 17.44 6.31
C THR A 40 26.50 16.66 7.31
N SER A 41 25.96 16.37 8.49
CA SER A 41 26.71 15.75 9.61
C SER A 41 26.04 14.51 10.20
N GLU A 42 24.95 14.04 9.60
CA GLU A 42 24.24 12.86 10.04
C GLU A 42 23.58 12.13 8.87
N VAL A 43 23.43 10.83 9.04
CA VAL A 43 22.74 9.94 8.09
C VAL A 43 21.81 9.04 8.90
N ILE A 44 20.54 9.00 8.49
CA ILE A 44 19.47 8.24 9.09
C ILE A 44 18.94 7.23 8.06
N VAL A 45 18.69 6.01 8.51
CA VAL A 45 18.12 4.92 7.71
C VAL A 45 16.95 4.30 8.46
N TYR A 46 15.77 4.28 7.83
CA TYR A 46 14.55 3.68 8.34
C TYR A 46 14.36 2.28 7.74
N TYR A 47 13.89 1.35 8.56
CA TYR A 47 13.69 -0.05 8.21
C TYR A 47 12.25 -0.47 8.43
N SER A 48 11.81 -1.44 7.63
CA SER A 48 10.48 -2.06 7.75
C SER A 48 10.27 -2.83 9.06
N GLU A 49 11.32 -3.14 9.83
CA GLU A 49 11.19 -3.88 11.09
C GLU A 49 12.21 -3.43 12.16
N GLY A 50 11.96 -3.83 13.41
CA GLY A 50 12.86 -3.55 14.53
C GLY A 50 14.24 -4.19 14.40
N ILE A 51 15.28 -3.40 14.67
CA ILE A 51 16.69 -3.76 14.51
C ILE A 51 17.34 -4.06 15.85
N GLU A 52 18.27 -5.03 15.90
CA GLU A 52 19.11 -5.34 17.06
C GLU A 52 20.42 -4.55 17.00
N LEU A 53 20.48 -3.42 17.72
CA LEU A 53 21.57 -2.44 17.63
C LEU A 53 22.97 -3.04 17.86
N ASN A 54 23.13 -3.97 18.80
CA ASN A 54 24.44 -4.53 19.15
C ASN A 54 25.12 -5.31 18.00
N PHE A 55 24.35 -5.75 17.01
CA PHE A 55 24.83 -6.49 15.85
C PHE A 55 24.59 -5.74 14.53
N SER A 56 24.25 -4.45 14.64
CA SER A 56 23.87 -3.61 13.52
C SER A 56 24.80 -2.41 13.42
N VAL A 57 25.19 -2.07 12.21
CA VAL A 57 26.12 -0.96 11.96
C VAL A 57 25.76 -0.22 10.68
N LEU A 58 25.80 1.11 10.76
CA LEU A 58 25.82 2.01 9.61
C LEU A 58 27.26 2.47 9.39
N LYS A 59 27.68 2.53 8.12
CA LYS A 59 28.95 3.14 7.73
C LYS A 59 28.73 4.12 6.60
N VAL A 60 29.39 5.26 6.65
CA VAL A 60 29.43 6.25 5.57
C VAL A 60 30.81 6.23 4.95
N LEU A 61 30.87 5.96 3.65
CA LEU A 61 32.08 5.84 2.85
C LEU A 61 32.19 7.00 1.86
N ASP A 62 33.39 7.53 1.68
CA ASP A 62 33.70 8.49 0.60
C ASP A 62 33.83 7.79 -0.77
N SER A 63 34.05 8.57 -1.82
CA SER A 63 34.26 8.09 -3.20
C SER A 63 35.51 7.22 -3.39
N ASN A 64 36.45 7.24 -2.43
CA ASN A 64 37.63 6.38 -2.42
C ASN A 64 37.40 5.09 -1.61
N GLY A 65 36.21 4.91 -1.02
CA GLY A 65 35.85 3.78 -0.16
C GLY A 65 36.36 3.90 1.28
N ASN A 66 36.85 5.06 1.72
CA ASN A 66 37.26 5.27 3.10
C ASN A 66 36.05 5.54 3.98
N GLN A 67 36.00 4.92 5.17
CA GLN A 67 34.98 5.22 6.16
C GLN A 67 35.25 6.58 6.84
N ILE A 68 34.29 7.49 6.76
CA ILE A 68 34.42 8.89 7.20
C ILE A 68 33.47 9.27 8.34
N ASP A 69 32.64 8.33 8.82
CA ASP A 69 31.74 8.55 9.96
C ASP A 69 32.43 8.50 11.35
N ASN A 70 31.69 8.91 12.38
CA ASN A 70 32.12 8.91 13.78
C ASN A 70 31.94 7.56 14.48
N LYS A 71 31.48 6.51 13.78
CA LYS A 71 31.27 5.15 14.30
C LYS A 71 30.32 5.08 15.50
N ASP A 72 29.31 5.93 15.52
CA ASP A 72 28.38 6.11 16.63
C ASP A 72 26.95 5.66 16.27
N THR A 73 26.82 4.57 15.51
CA THR A 73 25.52 3.99 15.15
C THR A 73 24.64 3.79 16.40
N LYS A 74 23.44 4.36 16.38
CA LYS A 74 22.46 4.29 17.46
C LYS A 74 21.04 4.31 16.89
N TYR A 75 20.06 3.99 17.74
CA TYR A 75 18.66 4.14 17.37
C TYR A 75 18.28 5.61 17.14
N PHE A 76 17.41 5.83 16.17
CA PHE A 76 16.73 7.11 15.93
C PHE A 76 15.22 6.87 16.07
N GLU A 77 14.56 7.65 16.93
CA GLU A 77 13.10 7.58 17.17
C GLU A 77 12.46 6.19 17.46
N GLY A 78 13.26 5.17 17.79
CA GLY A 78 12.76 3.80 18.02
C GLY A 78 13.72 2.76 17.45
N ASP A 79 13.33 1.49 17.49
CA ASP A 79 14.15 0.40 16.96
C ASP A 79 13.99 0.13 15.47
N TYR A 80 13.13 0.89 14.79
CA TYR A 80 12.91 0.83 13.33
C TYR A 80 13.85 1.73 12.54
N SER A 81 14.70 2.52 13.19
CA SER A 81 15.64 3.36 12.45
C SER A 81 16.97 3.53 13.16
N LEU A 82 18.02 3.71 12.37
CA LEU A 82 19.38 3.90 12.81
C LEU A 82 19.92 5.23 12.31
N ILE A 83 20.72 5.89 13.14
CA ILE A 83 21.45 7.10 12.81
C ILE A 83 22.96 6.89 13.02
N VAL A 84 23.77 7.48 12.15
CA VAL A 84 25.22 7.62 12.30
C VAL A 84 25.62 9.07 12.03
N THR A 85 26.53 9.63 12.82
CA THR A 85 27.03 10.99 12.62
C THR A 85 28.33 11.00 11.82
N THR A 86 28.55 12.07 11.07
CA THR A 86 29.77 12.33 10.32
C THR A 86 30.32 13.71 10.70
N PRO A 87 31.62 13.96 10.52
CA PRO A 87 32.10 15.33 10.35
C PRO A 87 31.33 16.01 9.20
N PRO A 88 31.27 17.36 9.17
CA PRO A 88 30.64 18.08 8.08
C PRO A 88 31.18 17.60 6.72
N LEU A 89 30.31 17.02 5.90
CA LEU A 89 30.70 16.45 4.62
C LEU A 89 31.05 17.55 3.60
N GLU A 90 32.12 17.33 2.86
CA GLU A 90 32.54 18.18 1.73
C GLU A 90 31.80 17.77 0.45
N ASP A 91 31.95 18.54 -0.62
CA ASP A 91 31.32 18.22 -1.91
C ASP A 91 31.86 16.89 -2.47
N GLY A 92 30.96 15.94 -2.75
CA GLY A 92 31.35 14.60 -3.21
C GLY A 92 30.21 13.58 -3.21
N THR A 93 30.49 12.40 -3.74
CA THR A 93 29.58 11.25 -3.67
C THR A 93 29.94 10.37 -2.47
N TYR A 94 28.93 10.00 -1.69
CA TYR A 94 29.07 9.19 -0.50
C TYR A 94 28.21 7.94 -0.60
N THR A 95 28.68 6.85 0.00
CA THR A 95 27.97 5.58 0.08
C THR A 95 27.69 5.24 1.54
N VAL A 96 26.42 5.12 1.90
CA VAL A 96 25.98 4.55 3.18
C VAL A 96 25.84 3.05 3.00
N THR A 97 26.61 2.28 3.76
CA THR A 97 26.40 0.83 3.85
C THR A 97 25.74 0.51 5.18
N SER A 98 24.66 -0.25 5.12
CA SER A 98 23.98 -0.80 6.29
C SER A 98 24.26 -2.29 6.40
N LYS A 99 24.52 -2.76 7.62
CA LYS A 99 24.52 -4.19 7.97
C LYS A 99 23.72 -4.33 9.25
N VAL A 100 22.49 -4.84 9.15
CA VAL A 100 21.50 -4.83 10.22
C VAL A 100 20.97 -6.23 10.55
N LEU A 101 20.80 -6.50 11.84
CA LEU A 101 20.22 -7.72 12.36
C LEU A 101 18.75 -7.48 12.74
N SER A 102 17.84 -8.26 12.16
CA SER A 102 16.43 -8.30 12.56
C SER A 102 16.24 -8.74 14.01
N LYS A 103 15.40 -8.03 14.77
CA LYS A 103 14.89 -8.52 16.08
C LYS A 103 13.85 -9.62 15.94
N VAL A 104 13.23 -9.77 14.78
CA VAL A 104 12.08 -10.65 14.55
C VAL A 104 12.55 -12.04 14.17
N ASP A 105 13.27 -12.12 13.07
CA ASP A 105 13.63 -13.39 12.43
C ASP A 105 15.11 -13.73 12.58
N GLY A 106 15.91 -12.81 13.11
CA GLY A 106 17.34 -12.98 13.35
C GLY A 106 18.18 -13.03 12.07
N HIS A 107 17.66 -12.57 10.93
CA HIS A 107 18.44 -12.45 9.70
C HIS A 107 19.30 -11.19 9.70
N LEU A 108 20.51 -11.36 9.19
CA LEU A 108 21.44 -10.27 8.92
C LEU A 108 21.27 -9.85 7.46
N VAL A 109 20.87 -8.60 7.24
CA VAL A 109 20.68 -7.98 5.93
C VAL A 109 21.72 -6.89 5.74
N SER A 110 22.17 -6.72 4.51
CA SER A 110 23.08 -5.64 4.14
C SER A 110 22.52 -4.88 2.96
N ASP A 111 22.63 -3.56 3.02
CA ASP A 111 22.20 -2.66 1.95
C ASP A 111 23.27 -1.59 1.72
N ALA A 112 23.28 -1.00 0.52
CA ALA A 112 24.20 0.07 0.15
C ALA A 112 23.45 1.15 -0.63
N ILE A 113 23.66 2.40 -0.24
CA ILE A 113 22.87 3.55 -0.66
C ILE A 113 23.84 4.66 -1.02
N ILE A 114 23.67 5.28 -2.18
CA ILE A 114 24.55 6.35 -2.66
C ILE A 114 23.78 7.67 -2.58
N PHE A 115 24.44 8.73 -2.10
CA PHE A 115 23.94 10.09 -2.11
C PHE A 115 25.08 11.07 -2.44
N GLY A 116 24.76 12.26 -2.90
CA GLY A 116 25.72 13.33 -3.20
C GLY A 116 25.63 14.44 -2.17
N VAL A 117 26.74 15.12 -1.94
CA VAL A 117 26.83 16.34 -1.14
C VAL A 117 27.33 17.45 -2.08
N GLY A 118 26.62 18.58 -2.10
CA GLY A 118 26.86 19.64 -3.08
C GLY A 118 26.30 19.31 -4.47
N ASP A 119 26.84 19.96 -5.50
CA ASP A 119 26.37 19.85 -6.90
C ASP A 119 27.07 18.71 -7.66
N VAL A 120 26.89 17.47 -7.19
CA VAL A 120 27.52 16.28 -7.81
C VAL A 120 26.52 15.51 -8.66
N VAL A 121 26.96 15.02 -9.83
CA VAL A 121 26.16 14.14 -10.69
C VAL A 121 26.38 12.70 -10.25
N ILE A 122 25.33 12.03 -9.76
CA ILE A 122 25.38 10.64 -9.29
C ILE A 122 25.05 9.72 -10.46
N ASP A 123 25.93 8.75 -10.74
CA ASP A 123 25.69 7.71 -11.74
C ASP A 123 24.80 6.61 -11.14
N GLU A 124 23.51 6.60 -11.50
CA GLU A 124 22.51 5.62 -11.04
C GLU A 124 22.89 4.17 -11.39
N SER A 125 23.74 3.95 -12.41
CA SER A 125 24.16 2.61 -12.83
C SER A 125 25.21 1.97 -11.89
N ALA A 126 25.85 2.78 -11.04
CA ALA A 126 26.86 2.32 -10.07
C ALA A 126 26.26 1.76 -8.77
N GLY A 127 24.95 1.96 -8.55
CA GLY A 127 24.23 1.57 -7.33
C GLY A 127 23.63 0.15 -7.34
N ALA A 128 24.03 -0.73 -8.26
CA ALA A 128 23.57 -2.11 -8.28
C ALA A 128 23.99 -2.82 -6.99
N SER A 129 23.07 -2.91 -6.03
CA SER A 129 23.24 -3.66 -4.80
C SER A 129 23.62 -5.10 -5.14
N SER A 130 24.62 -5.62 -4.43
CA SER A 130 24.90 -7.06 -4.49
C SER A 130 23.62 -7.79 -4.07
N PRO A 131 23.16 -8.82 -4.81
CA PRO A 131 21.93 -9.51 -4.47
C PRO A 131 22.02 -9.98 -3.02
N ALA A 132 21.10 -9.50 -2.18
CA ALA A 132 20.93 -10.04 -0.84
C ALA A 132 20.83 -11.57 -0.98
N GLU A 133 21.48 -12.32 -0.08
CA GLU A 133 21.45 -13.78 -0.14
C GLU A 133 20.01 -14.26 0.14
N LEU A 134 19.22 -14.42 -0.92
CA LEU A 134 17.77 -14.67 -0.88
C LEU A 134 17.40 -15.89 -0.03
N ILE A 135 18.32 -16.87 0.05
CA ILE A 135 18.20 -18.06 0.91
C ILE A 135 19.57 -18.41 1.48
N PHE A 136 19.68 -18.38 2.80
CA PHE A 136 20.85 -18.88 3.53
C PHE A 136 20.73 -20.39 3.79
N PHE A 137 21.27 -21.20 2.88
CA PHE A 137 21.15 -22.66 2.91
C PHE A 137 21.58 -23.35 4.22
N PRO A 138 22.67 -22.92 4.91
CA PRO A 138 23.07 -23.55 6.18
C PRO A 138 21.97 -23.48 7.24
N GLU A 139 21.24 -22.36 7.31
CA GLU A 139 20.16 -22.17 8.27
C GLU A 139 18.92 -23.00 7.90
N ALA A 140 18.51 -22.98 6.63
CA ALA A 140 17.44 -23.85 6.15
C ALA A 140 17.76 -25.34 6.42
N GLY A 141 19.01 -25.75 6.21
CA GLY A 141 19.51 -27.09 6.52
C GLY A 141 19.50 -27.42 8.02
N ALA A 142 19.81 -26.44 8.87
CA ALA A 142 19.77 -26.59 10.32
C ALA A 142 18.35 -26.68 10.89
N ARG A 143 17.40 -25.97 10.26
CA ARG A 143 15.99 -25.90 10.65
C ARG A 143 15.18 -27.12 10.20
N PHE A 144 15.53 -27.68 9.04
CA PHE A 144 14.81 -28.80 8.43
C PHE A 144 14.60 -30.02 9.37
N PRO A 145 15.62 -30.55 10.06
CA PRO A 145 15.42 -31.66 11.00
C PRO A 145 14.47 -31.32 12.15
N GLY A 146 14.46 -30.06 12.60
CA GLY A 146 13.56 -29.56 13.64
C GLY A 146 12.09 -29.55 13.18
N LEU A 147 11.83 -29.08 11.96
CA LEU A 147 10.49 -29.11 11.34
C LEU A 147 9.97 -30.55 11.18
N VAL A 148 10.83 -31.46 10.73
CA VAL A 148 10.50 -32.90 10.61
C VAL A 148 10.21 -33.49 11.99
N GLY A 149 11.08 -33.26 12.97
CA GLY A 149 10.95 -33.83 14.31
C GLY A 149 9.69 -33.37 15.04
N GLN A 150 9.40 -32.06 15.04
CA GLN A 150 8.19 -31.54 15.69
C GLN A 150 6.92 -32.05 15.02
N THR A 151 6.93 -32.17 13.69
CA THR A 151 5.83 -32.73 12.89
C THR A 151 5.57 -34.19 13.28
N ILE A 152 6.63 -35.00 13.41
CA ILE A 152 6.53 -36.40 13.84
C ILE A 152 5.90 -36.48 15.23
N VAL A 153 6.39 -35.70 16.20
CA VAL A 153 5.97 -35.80 17.60
C VAL A 153 4.51 -35.37 17.77
N LEU A 154 4.15 -34.18 17.26
CA LEU A 154 2.79 -33.64 17.35
C LEU A 154 1.80 -34.51 16.57
N GLY A 155 2.15 -34.87 15.33
CA GLY A 155 1.31 -35.72 14.50
C GLY A 155 1.11 -37.12 15.06
N ALA A 156 2.14 -37.74 15.63
CA ALA A 156 2.02 -39.03 16.31
C ALA A 156 1.14 -38.95 17.57
N ALA A 157 1.26 -37.88 18.37
CA ALA A 157 0.40 -37.67 19.54
C ALA A 157 -1.09 -37.55 19.13
N ILE A 158 -1.39 -36.70 18.13
CA ILE A 158 -2.74 -36.51 17.61
C ILE A 158 -3.26 -37.82 17.00
N ALA A 159 -2.52 -38.44 16.09
CA ALA A 159 -2.96 -39.64 15.38
C ALA A 159 -3.11 -40.85 16.32
N SER A 160 -2.26 -40.99 17.34
CA SER A 160 -2.43 -41.99 18.40
C SER A 160 -3.75 -41.82 19.14
N MET A 161 -4.08 -40.59 19.56
CA MET A 161 -5.34 -40.32 20.26
C MET A 161 -6.57 -40.52 19.37
N PHE A 162 -6.54 -40.03 18.13
CA PHE A 162 -7.69 -40.05 17.22
C PHE A 162 -7.87 -41.39 16.50
N VAL A 163 -6.81 -41.98 15.95
CA VAL A 163 -6.90 -43.22 15.17
C VAL A 163 -6.85 -44.42 16.10
N TRP A 164 -5.77 -44.61 16.85
CA TRP A 164 -5.61 -45.79 17.72
C TRP A 164 -6.53 -45.74 18.96
N GLY A 165 -6.74 -44.55 19.53
CA GLY A 165 -7.62 -44.36 20.68
C GLY A 165 -9.09 -44.67 20.40
N THR A 166 -9.56 -44.44 19.16
CA THR A 166 -10.96 -44.69 18.74
C THR A 166 -11.12 -45.95 17.87
N GLN A 167 -10.05 -46.70 17.66
CA GLN A 167 -10.09 -47.95 16.92
C GLN A 167 -10.79 -49.03 17.75
N ARG A 168 -11.63 -49.82 17.07
CA ARG A 168 -12.26 -50.99 17.66
C ARG A 168 -11.22 -52.10 17.83
N LYS A 169 -11.15 -52.67 19.04
CA LYS A 169 -10.10 -53.63 19.44
C LYS A 169 -10.64 -55.02 19.82
N ASP A 170 -11.95 -55.25 19.67
CA ASP A 170 -12.61 -56.50 20.06
C ASP A 170 -12.02 -57.72 19.33
N LEU A 171 -11.69 -57.57 18.04
CA LEU A 171 -11.10 -58.62 17.19
C LEU A 171 -9.70 -59.10 17.64
N ILE A 172 -8.99 -58.27 18.40
CA ILE A 172 -7.61 -58.53 18.81
C ILE A 172 -7.49 -58.64 20.33
N LYS A 173 -8.62 -58.80 21.04
CA LYS A 173 -8.68 -58.82 22.52
C LYS A 173 -7.68 -59.81 23.13
N ASP A 174 -7.53 -60.99 22.52
CA ASP A 174 -6.63 -62.05 22.98
C ASP A 174 -5.14 -61.72 22.76
N ASP A 175 -4.85 -60.88 21.76
CA ASP A 175 -3.50 -60.45 21.39
C ASP A 175 -3.13 -59.07 21.97
N MET A 176 -4.05 -58.44 22.72
CA MET A 176 -3.97 -57.02 23.10
C MET A 176 -2.73 -56.66 23.90
N SER A 177 -2.27 -57.52 24.82
CA SER A 177 -1.09 -57.25 25.63
C SER A 177 0.17 -57.11 24.76
N LYS A 178 0.40 -58.08 23.87
CA LYS A 178 1.51 -58.09 22.90
C LYS A 178 1.41 -56.93 21.91
N VAL A 179 0.21 -56.66 21.41
CA VAL A 179 -0.04 -55.55 20.47
C VAL A 179 0.21 -54.21 21.14
N GLN A 180 -0.21 -54.02 22.38
CA GLN A 180 -0.06 -52.77 23.12
C GLN A 180 1.39 -52.51 23.52
N GLU A 181 2.13 -53.55 23.93
CA GLU A 181 3.56 -53.46 24.21
C GLU A 181 4.36 -53.07 22.95
N PHE A 182 4.07 -53.74 21.82
CA PHE A 182 4.74 -53.43 20.56
C PHE A 182 4.37 -52.03 20.03
N PHE A 183 3.09 -51.66 20.11
CA PHE A 183 2.62 -50.31 19.78
C PHE A 183 3.34 -49.27 20.63
N HIS A 184 3.47 -49.51 21.93
CA HIS A 184 4.14 -48.63 22.87
C HIS A 184 5.62 -48.43 22.50
N GLY A 185 6.36 -49.51 22.29
CA GLY A 185 7.76 -49.43 21.87
C GLY A 185 7.94 -48.72 20.52
N LYS A 186 7.04 -48.94 19.55
CA LYS A 186 7.11 -48.25 18.25
C LYS A 186 6.73 -46.77 18.34
N PHE A 187 5.71 -46.43 19.13
CA PHE A 187 5.34 -45.04 19.39
C PHE A 187 6.50 -44.28 20.02
N LEU A 188 7.14 -44.84 21.04
CA LEU A 188 8.30 -44.23 21.70
C LEU A 188 9.52 -44.16 20.80
N SER A 189 9.79 -45.19 20.01
CA SER A 189 10.91 -45.18 19.05
C SER A 189 10.75 -44.04 18.02
N VAL A 190 9.55 -43.85 17.47
CA VAL A 190 9.29 -42.82 16.45
C VAL A 190 9.28 -41.42 17.08
N THR A 191 8.59 -41.22 18.21
CA THR A 191 8.55 -39.92 18.89
C THR A 191 9.89 -39.54 19.51
N GLY A 192 10.65 -40.51 20.02
CA GLY A 192 12.00 -40.32 20.55
C GLY A 192 12.97 -39.90 19.45
N PHE A 193 12.93 -40.56 18.29
CA PHE A 193 13.68 -40.13 17.11
C PHE A 193 13.31 -38.70 16.72
N GLY A 194 12.02 -38.37 16.67
CA GLY A 194 11.53 -37.01 16.40
C GLY A 194 12.08 -35.97 17.39
N LEU A 195 12.02 -36.24 18.69
CA LEU A 195 12.56 -35.32 19.72
C LEU A 195 14.09 -35.19 19.66
N SER A 196 14.81 -36.27 19.36
CA SER A 196 16.27 -36.23 19.19
C SER A 196 16.69 -35.34 18.03
N ILE A 197 15.98 -35.39 16.89
CA ILE A 197 16.29 -34.52 15.75
C ILE A 197 15.84 -33.07 15.97
N VAL A 198 14.77 -32.81 16.75
CA VAL A 198 14.45 -31.44 17.21
C VAL A 198 15.59 -30.91 18.07
N PHE A 199 16.02 -31.66 19.07
CA PHE A 199 17.10 -31.25 19.96
C PHE A 199 18.41 -30.97 19.20
N ALA A 200 18.79 -31.85 18.26
CA ALA A 200 19.95 -31.65 17.40
C ALA A 200 19.81 -30.41 16.51
N SER A 201 18.62 -30.19 15.93
CA SER A 201 18.32 -28.99 15.13
C SER A 201 18.45 -27.70 15.95
N ASN A 202 17.97 -27.70 17.19
CA ASN A 202 18.08 -26.54 18.08
C ASN A 202 19.56 -26.16 18.34
N ILE A 203 20.43 -27.14 18.54
CA ILE A 203 21.88 -26.91 18.71
C ILE A 203 22.50 -26.42 17.39
N LEU A 204 22.15 -27.05 16.28
CA LEU A 204 22.71 -26.70 14.97
C LEU A 204 22.33 -25.28 14.56
N MET A 205 21.10 -24.84 14.85
CA MET A 205 20.64 -23.47 14.63
C MET A 205 21.47 -22.45 15.42
N LEU A 206 21.77 -22.72 16.69
CA LEU A 206 22.63 -21.84 17.50
C LEU A 206 24.05 -21.75 16.91
N ILE A 207 24.60 -22.87 16.42
CA ILE A 207 25.92 -22.89 15.77
C ILE A 207 25.89 -22.06 14.49
N VAL A 208 24.90 -22.30 13.62
CA VAL A 208 24.78 -21.59 12.34
C VAL A 208 24.62 -20.10 12.56
N GLN A 209 23.81 -19.68 13.54
CA GLN A 209 23.61 -18.26 13.84
C GLN A 209 24.84 -17.60 14.49
N SER A 210 25.57 -18.32 15.35
CA SER A 210 26.84 -17.82 15.89
C SER A 210 27.88 -17.59 14.80
N LEU A 211 27.95 -18.51 13.82
CA LEU A 211 28.84 -18.38 12.66
C LEU A 211 28.40 -17.23 11.75
N ARG A 212 27.09 -17.07 11.52
CA ARG A 212 26.54 -16.01 10.66
C ARG A 212 26.77 -14.62 11.24
N LEU A 213 26.66 -14.48 12.55
CA LEU A 213 26.84 -13.21 13.26
C LEU A 213 28.31 -12.92 13.64
N GLU A 214 29.23 -13.85 13.35
CA GLU A 214 30.62 -13.80 13.82
C GLU A 214 30.74 -13.55 15.34
N ALA A 215 29.75 -14.06 16.09
CA ALA A 215 29.56 -13.79 17.51
C ALA A 215 29.65 -15.06 18.35
N SER A 216 29.80 -14.93 19.67
CA SER A 216 29.73 -16.09 20.55
C SER A 216 28.29 -16.57 20.71
N ALA A 217 28.10 -17.85 21.02
CA ALA A 217 26.76 -18.40 21.26
C ALA A 217 26.04 -17.70 22.43
N PHE A 218 26.77 -17.09 23.38
CA PHE A 218 26.16 -16.32 24.45
C PHE A 218 25.58 -15.00 23.94
N ASP A 219 26.31 -14.31 23.06
CA ASP A 219 25.85 -13.04 22.48
C ASP A 219 24.59 -13.27 21.64
N VAL A 220 24.52 -14.39 20.90
CA VAL A 220 23.32 -14.78 20.13
C VAL A 220 22.12 -15.02 21.05
N LEU A 221 22.34 -15.63 22.23
CA LEU A 221 21.26 -15.92 23.19
C LEU A 221 20.68 -14.68 23.87
N GLU A 222 21.42 -13.57 23.90
CA GLU A 222 20.96 -12.29 24.43
C GLU A 222 20.03 -11.54 23.47
N THR A 223 20.03 -11.91 22.18
CA THR A 223 19.12 -11.33 21.17
C THR A 223 17.67 -11.76 21.40
N SER A 224 16.73 -10.98 20.84
CA SER A 224 15.29 -11.32 20.84
C SER A 224 14.99 -12.70 20.21
N PHE A 225 15.70 -13.01 19.12
CA PHE A 225 15.67 -14.33 18.47
C PHE A 225 16.23 -15.44 19.39
N GLY A 226 17.35 -15.17 20.06
CA GLY A 226 17.98 -16.05 21.04
C GLY A 226 17.06 -16.42 22.20
N PHE A 227 16.28 -15.46 22.70
CA PHE A 227 15.30 -15.70 23.75
C PHE A 227 14.21 -16.70 23.35
N THR A 228 13.66 -16.56 22.14
CA THR A 228 12.69 -17.54 21.58
C THR A 228 13.31 -18.93 21.45
N TRP A 229 14.60 -19.00 21.09
CA TRP A 229 15.35 -20.25 21.05
C TRP A 229 15.57 -20.90 22.42
N ILE A 230 15.81 -20.12 23.48
CA ILE A 230 15.92 -20.62 24.86
C ILE A 230 14.60 -21.29 25.27
N ILE A 231 13.47 -20.63 25.01
CA ILE A 231 12.13 -21.19 25.29
C ILE A 231 11.96 -22.52 24.55
N ARG A 232 12.28 -22.54 23.25
CA ARG A 232 12.19 -23.74 22.41
C ARG A 232 13.07 -24.88 22.91
N MET A 233 14.30 -24.59 23.34
CA MET A 233 15.20 -25.58 23.94
C MET A 233 14.64 -26.12 25.26
N GLY A 234 14.14 -25.24 26.14
CA GLY A 234 13.50 -25.61 27.39
C GLY A 234 12.30 -26.54 27.19
N ILE A 235 11.39 -26.21 26.27
CA ILE A 235 10.25 -27.06 25.90
C ILE A 235 10.73 -28.44 25.41
N THR A 236 11.76 -28.47 24.57
CA THR A 236 12.32 -29.72 24.02
C THR A 236 12.90 -30.63 25.11
N VAL A 237 13.62 -30.06 26.09
CA VAL A 237 14.17 -30.81 27.24
C VAL A 237 13.04 -31.37 28.12
N ILE A 238 12.00 -30.58 28.37
CA ILE A 238 10.84 -31.06 29.14
C ILE A 238 10.10 -32.17 28.38
N LEU A 239 9.95 -32.04 27.05
CA LEU A 239 9.38 -33.09 26.20
C LEU A 239 10.19 -34.40 26.26
N LEU A 240 11.53 -34.33 26.25
CA LEU A 240 12.40 -35.50 26.44
C LEU A 240 12.20 -36.12 27.83
N GLY A 241 12.07 -35.31 28.88
CA GLY A 241 11.75 -35.79 30.23
C GLY A 241 10.41 -36.52 30.30
N ILE A 242 9.36 -35.97 29.67
CA ILE A 242 8.05 -36.61 29.52
C ILE A 242 8.18 -37.92 28.73
N TRP A 243 8.96 -37.92 27.65
CA TRP A 243 9.19 -39.11 26.83
C TRP A 243 9.86 -40.24 27.63
N PHE A 244 10.91 -39.95 28.40
CA PHE A 244 11.54 -40.93 29.30
C PHE A 244 10.59 -41.42 30.40
N ALA A 245 9.74 -40.53 30.94
CA ALA A 245 8.73 -40.93 31.91
C ALA A 245 7.69 -41.87 31.27
N MET A 246 7.31 -41.62 30.02
CA MET A 246 6.39 -42.47 29.25
C MET A 246 6.99 -43.83 28.91
N ASP A 247 8.29 -43.92 28.61
CA ASP A 247 9.01 -45.19 28.38
C ASP A 247 8.96 -46.14 29.57
N ARG A 248 8.94 -45.58 30.78
CA ARG A 248 8.78 -46.37 32.02
C ARG A 248 7.32 -46.80 32.28
N MET A 249 6.36 -46.41 31.45
CA MET A 249 4.95 -46.77 31.62
C MET A 249 4.57 -47.97 30.75
N GLY A 250 4.08 -49.06 31.32
CA GLY A 250 3.66 -50.24 30.51
C GLY A 250 2.48 -50.05 29.54
N ALA A 251 1.81 -48.89 29.54
CA ALA A 251 0.67 -48.64 28.65
C ALA A 251 0.43 -47.14 28.38
N LEU A 252 0.31 -46.80 27.10
CA LEU A 252 -0.13 -45.50 26.60
C LEU A 252 -1.66 -45.38 26.70
N SER A 253 -2.13 -44.52 27.59
CA SER A 253 -3.52 -44.09 27.63
C SER A 253 -3.67 -42.66 27.14
N PHE A 254 -4.88 -42.29 26.71
CA PHE A 254 -5.19 -40.93 26.25
C PHE A 254 -4.72 -39.85 27.25
N LYS A 255 -5.04 -40.02 28.55
CA LYS A 255 -4.67 -39.06 29.60
C LYS A 255 -3.16 -38.88 29.74
N LYS A 256 -2.40 -39.96 29.56
CA LYS A 256 -0.94 -39.95 29.70
C LYS A 256 -0.22 -39.24 28.55
N GLN A 257 -0.89 -39.09 27.41
CA GLN A 257 -0.34 -38.38 26.24
C GLN A 257 -0.68 -36.87 26.24
N ILE A 258 -1.54 -36.38 27.14
CA ILE A 258 -1.92 -34.96 27.22
C ILE A 258 -0.71 -34.04 27.44
N PRO A 259 0.24 -34.32 28.36
CA PRO A 259 1.40 -33.45 28.55
C PRO A 259 2.28 -33.36 27.29
N LEU A 260 2.47 -34.50 26.59
CA LEU A 260 3.19 -34.54 25.31
C LEU A 260 2.49 -33.67 24.25
N LEU A 261 1.17 -33.78 24.14
CA LEU A 261 0.37 -32.98 23.21
C LEU A 261 0.49 -31.48 23.49
N ILE A 262 0.27 -31.05 24.74
CA ILE A 262 0.31 -29.63 25.13
C ILE A 262 1.68 -29.03 24.83
N LEU A 263 2.77 -29.69 25.23
CA LEU A 263 4.11 -29.15 24.97
C LEU A 263 4.51 -29.23 23.49
N SER A 264 4.00 -30.20 22.73
CA SER A 264 4.21 -30.21 21.27
C SER A 264 3.44 -29.09 20.55
N LEU A 265 2.29 -28.66 21.08
CA LEU A 265 1.55 -27.47 20.61
C LEU A 265 2.27 -26.17 20.98
N ALA A 266 2.90 -26.11 22.16
CA ALA A 266 3.77 -24.99 22.52
C ALA A 266 5.03 -24.94 21.65
N LEU A 267 5.62 -26.10 21.35
CA LEU A 267 6.79 -26.19 20.47
C LEU A 267 6.49 -25.67 19.06
N ILE A 268 5.35 -26.04 18.46
CA ILE A 268 5.02 -25.53 17.12
C ILE A 268 4.69 -24.02 17.13
N ALA A 269 4.18 -23.47 18.25
CA ALA A 269 3.99 -22.03 18.40
C ALA A 269 5.30 -21.24 18.26
N THR A 270 6.41 -21.77 18.80
CA THR A 270 7.73 -21.16 18.60
C THR A 270 8.17 -21.14 17.14
N THR A 271 7.62 -22.01 16.28
CA THR A 271 7.91 -21.96 14.82
C THR A 271 7.17 -20.81 14.16
N THR A 272 5.93 -20.56 14.55
CA THR A 272 5.14 -19.41 14.07
C THR A 272 5.73 -18.08 14.54
N MET A 273 6.26 -18.02 15.77
CA MET A 273 6.98 -16.84 16.27
C MET A 273 8.24 -16.51 15.45
N LEU A 274 8.81 -17.50 14.76
CA LEU A 274 10.01 -17.37 13.93
C LEU A 274 9.68 -17.39 12.43
N GLY A 275 8.41 -17.18 12.07
CA GLY A 275 7.92 -17.27 10.69
C GLY A 275 7.26 -15.98 10.20
N HIS A 276 7.08 -15.90 8.88
CA HIS A 276 6.56 -14.73 8.15
C HIS A 276 5.22 -14.19 8.66
N GLY A 277 4.39 -15.02 9.31
CA GLY A 277 3.13 -14.56 9.90
C GLY A 277 3.31 -13.62 11.08
N MET A 278 4.27 -13.89 11.97
CA MET A 278 4.64 -12.98 13.08
C MET A 278 5.25 -11.70 12.55
N ALA A 279 5.93 -11.86 11.43
CA ALA A 279 6.66 -10.91 10.64
C ALA A 279 5.76 -10.12 9.66
N SER A 280 4.47 -9.98 9.91
CA SER A 280 3.57 -9.15 9.08
C SER A 280 2.77 -8.12 9.88
N GLU A 281 2.96 -8.08 11.21
CA GLU A 281 2.13 -7.34 12.17
C GLU A 281 0.62 -7.64 12.09
N GLN A 282 0.22 -8.61 11.29
CA GLN A 282 -1.17 -8.98 11.13
C GLN A 282 -1.49 -10.19 12.00
N MET A 283 -2.21 -9.95 13.11
CA MET A 283 -2.73 -11.04 13.96
C MET A 283 -3.46 -12.14 13.18
N PRO A 284 -4.24 -11.85 12.11
CA PRO A 284 -4.81 -12.90 11.25
C PRO A 284 -3.76 -13.82 10.60
N ALA A 285 -2.63 -13.28 10.14
CA ALA A 285 -1.55 -14.06 9.51
C ALA A 285 -0.86 -14.97 10.52
N VAL A 286 -0.58 -14.49 11.74
CA VAL A 286 -0.03 -15.30 12.86
C VAL A 286 -0.93 -16.49 13.17
N VAL A 287 -2.23 -16.24 13.33
CA VAL A 287 -3.20 -17.28 13.66
C VAL A 287 -3.31 -18.30 12.52
N LEU A 288 -3.34 -17.83 11.26
CA LEU A 288 -3.40 -18.69 10.09
C LEU A 288 -2.14 -19.55 9.93
N ASP A 289 -0.94 -19.00 10.16
CA ASP A 289 0.31 -19.75 10.13
C ASP A 289 0.35 -20.82 11.24
N TYR A 290 -0.03 -20.48 12.48
CA TYR A 290 -0.11 -21.45 13.58
C TYR A 290 -1.08 -22.59 13.26
N VAL A 291 -2.28 -22.25 12.76
CA VAL A 291 -3.28 -23.23 12.35
C VAL A 291 -2.76 -24.09 11.21
N HIS A 292 -2.13 -23.49 10.19
CA HIS A 292 -1.55 -24.19 9.03
C HIS A 292 -0.48 -25.20 9.47
N ASN A 293 0.44 -24.79 10.34
CA ASN A 293 1.50 -25.65 10.88
C ASN A 293 0.91 -26.80 11.72
N LEU A 294 -0.08 -26.53 12.57
CA LEU A 294 -0.77 -27.55 13.36
C LEU A 294 -1.42 -28.63 12.47
N VAL A 295 -2.20 -28.23 11.48
CA VAL A 295 -2.92 -29.20 10.63
C VAL A 295 -1.98 -29.94 9.68
N SER A 296 -0.88 -29.30 9.26
CA SER A 296 0.20 -29.93 8.49
C SER A 296 0.93 -30.98 9.32
N ALA A 297 1.18 -30.70 10.60
CA ALA A 297 1.78 -31.67 11.52
C ALA A 297 0.85 -32.88 11.75
N ALA A 298 -0.45 -32.63 11.93
CA ALA A 298 -1.45 -33.69 12.03
C ALA A 298 -1.51 -34.54 10.74
N TRP A 299 -1.34 -33.93 9.56
CA TRP A 299 -1.34 -34.63 8.28
C TRP A 299 -0.07 -35.47 8.07
N ILE A 300 1.09 -34.83 7.95
CA ILE A 300 2.36 -35.49 7.61
C ILE A 300 2.82 -36.40 8.75
N GLY A 301 2.79 -35.90 9.98
CA GLY A 301 3.14 -36.70 11.17
C GLY A 301 2.14 -37.84 11.40
N GLY A 302 0.88 -37.65 11.02
CA GLY A 302 -0.12 -38.71 10.99
C GLY A 302 0.21 -39.84 10.02
N ILE A 303 0.69 -39.52 8.80
CA ILE A 303 1.14 -40.52 7.80
C ILE A 303 2.33 -41.31 8.37
N ILE A 304 3.31 -40.62 8.95
CA ILE A 304 4.50 -41.25 9.56
C ILE A 304 4.07 -42.18 10.69
N PHE A 305 3.18 -41.73 11.57
CA PHE A 305 2.61 -42.57 12.63
C PHE A 305 1.88 -43.80 12.05
N PHE A 306 1.05 -43.61 11.02
CA PHE A 306 0.29 -44.72 10.44
C PHE A 306 1.23 -45.79 9.86
N VAL A 307 2.28 -45.38 9.14
CA VAL A 307 3.16 -46.31 8.42
C VAL A 307 4.28 -46.91 9.26
N PHE A 308 4.78 -46.19 10.28
CA PHE A 308 5.91 -46.64 11.11
C PHE A 308 5.49 -47.11 12.52
N VAL A 309 4.27 -46.80 12.96
CA VAL A 309 3.72 -47.28 14.25
C VAL A 309 2.56 -48.24 14.03
N LEU A 310 1.47 -47.82 13.39
CA LEU A 310 0.26 -48.64 13.28
C LEU A 310 0.42 -49.87 12.39
N LEU A 311 0.91 -49.73 11.16
CA LEU A 311 1.08 -50.88 10.26
C LEU A 311 2.05 -51.93 10.82
N PRO A 312 3.24 -51.57 11.34
CA PRO A 312 4.11 -52.56 11.98
C PRO A 312 3.44 -53.25 13.18
N THR A 313 2.59 -52.54 13.91
CA THR A 313 1.81 -53.09 15.01
C THR A 313 0.81 -54.14 14.51
N PHE A 314 0.09 -53.87 13.43
CA PHE A 314 -0.81 -54.86 12.82
C PHE A 314 -0.05 -56.04 12.21
N GLY A 315 1.20 -55.84 11.77
CA GLY A 315 2.07 -56.90 11.27
C GLY A 315 2.39 -58.01 12.28
N ARG A 316 2.13 -57.79 13.58
CA ARG A 316 2.25 -58.81 14.63
C ARG A 316 1.05 -59.75 14.74
N LEU A 317 -0.05 -59.42 14.08
CA LEU A 317 -1.26 -60.23 14.06
C LEU A 317 -1.17 -61.32 12.98
N GLU A 318 -1.99 -62.36 13.15
CA GLU A 318 -2.23 -63.36 12.11
C GLU A 318 -2.76 -62.69 10.82
N GLU A 319 -2.48 -63.29 9.66
CA GLU A 319 -2.74 -62.71 8.34
C GLU A 319 -4.16 -62.12 8.20
N THR A 320 -5.21 -62.87 8.54
CA THR A 320 -6.59 -62.40 8.44
C THR A 320 -6.87 -61.19 9.35
N LYS A 321 -6.43 -61.25 10.62
CA LYS A 321 -6.60 -60.16 11.60
C LYS A 321 -5.82 -58.91 11.18
N ARG A 322 -4.60 -59.07 10.65
CA ARG A 322 -3.75 -57.99 10.13
C ARG A 322 -4.44 -57.21 9.02
N GLU A 323 -5.00 -57.92 8.03
CA GLU A 323 -5.66 -57.30 6.88
C GLU A 323 -6.92 -56.53 7.31
N ILE A 324 -7.77 -57.13 8.16
CA ILE A 324 -8.99 -56.49 8.66
C ILE A 324 -8.67 -55.25 9.51
N MET A 325 -7.70 -55.35 10.42
CA MET A 325 -7.30 -54.21 11.27
C MET A 325 -6.71 -53.07 10.45
N SER A 326 -6.00 -53.39 9.36
CA SER A 326 -5.48 -52.39 8.42
C SER A 326 -6.61 -51.65 7.72
N VAL A 327 -7.64 -52.38 7.25
CA VAL A 327 -8.81 -51.78 6.59
C VAL A 327 -9.64 -50.92 7.57
N LEU A 328 -9.83 -51.37 8.81
CA LEU A 328 -10.57 -50.62 9.84
C LEU A 328 -9.91 -49.29 10.22
N ALA A 329 -8.59 -49.18 10.07
CA ALA A 329 -7.84 -47.96 10.37
C ALA A 329 -7.98 -46.89 9.27
N ILE A 330 -8.20 -47.29 8.00
CA ILE A 330 -8.20 -46.37 6.84
C ILE A 330 -9.24 -45.25 6.96
N PRO A 331 -10.55 -45.48 7.21
CA PRO A 331 -11.53 -44.40 7.26
C PRO A 331 -11.26 -43.42 8.42
N ARG A 332 -10.79 -43.94 9.56
CA ARG A 332 -10.50 -43.13 10.75
C ARG A 332 -9.33 -42.19 10.50
N PHE A 333 -8.27 -42.71 9.88
CA PHE A 333 -7.14 -41.90 9.45
C PHE A 333 -7.55 -40.90 8.38
N SER A 334 -8.31 -41.34 7.37
CA SER A 334 -8.77 -40.47 6.27
C SER A 334 -9.64 -39.31 6.74
N ILE A 335 -10.49 -39.49 7.77
CA ILE A 335 -11.26 -38.40 8.38
C ILE A 335 -10.34 -37.30 8.90
N MET A 336 -9.29 -37.68 9.65
CA MET A 336 -8.33 -36.73 10.20
C MET A 336 -7.60 -35.99 9.08
N ILE A 337 -7.16 -36.70 8.04
CA ILE A 337 -6.46 -36.10 6.90
C ILE A 337 -7.35 -35.15 6.11
N VAL A 338 -8.61 -35.53 5.83
CA VAL A 338 -9.54 -34.68 5.08
C VAL A 338 -9.87 -33.38 5.83
N ILE A 339 -10.01 -33.43 7.16
CA ILE A 339 -10.15 -32.22 7.98
C ILE A 339 -8.90 -31.36 7.85
N SER A 340 -7.70 -31.93 8.00
CA SER A 340 -6.44 -31.20 7.85
C SER A 340 -6.34 -30.54 6.47
N VAL A 341 -6.61 -31.28 5.39
CA VAL A 341 -6.56 -30.78 4.01
C VAL A 341 -7.56 -29.65 3.78
N GLY A 342 -8.79 -29.77 4.30
CA GLY A 342 -9.80 -28.71 4.19
C GLY A 342 -9.34 -27.41 4.85
N ILE A 343 -8.69 -27.51 6.02
CA ILE A 343 -8.13 -26.34 6.70
C ILE A 343 -6.91 -25.79 5.93
N VAL A 344 -6.00 -26.63 5.43
CA VAL A 344 -4.82 -26.20 4.64
C VAL A 344 -5.22 -25.46 3.36
N ILE A 345 -6.28 -25.92 2.68
CA ILE A 345 -6.81 -25.31 1.46
C ILE A 345 -7.31 -23.89 1.72
N VAL A 346 -7.79 -23.59 2.93
CA VAL A 346 -8.20 -22.25 3.32
C VAL A 346 -6.99 -21.46 3.83
N SER A 347 -6.27 -22.00 4.82
CA SER A 347 -5.24 -21.25 5.53
C SER A 347 -4.03 -20.92 4.67
N GLY A 348 -3.61 -21.80 3.76
CA GLY A 348 -2.47 -21.55 2.88
C GLY A 348 -2.70 -20.38 1.93
N PRO A 349 -3.74 -20.43 1.07
CA PRO A 349 -4.03 -19.34 0.15
C PRO A 349 -4.39 -18.02 0.84
N THR A 350 -5.10 -18.06 1.97
CA THR A 350 -5.40 -16.83 2.74
C THR A 350 -4.15 -16.24 3.39
N LEU A 351 -3.26 -17.08 3.93
CA LEU A 351 -1.99 -16.60 4.47
C LEU A 351 -1.14 -15.95 3.37
N LEU A 352 -1.07 -16.57 2.18
CA LEU A 352 -0.36 -15.96 1.06
C LEU A 352 -0.99 -14.62 0.69
N TRP A 353 -2.32 -14.51 0.58
CA TRP A 353 -3.00 -13.24 0.27
C TRP A 353 -2.70 -12.10 1.25
N LEU A 354 -2.60 -12.41 2.55
CA LEU A 354 -2.29 -11.41 3.58
C LEU A 354 -0.83 -10.94 3.53
N LEU A 355 0.08 -11.81 3.06
CA LEU A 355 1.51 -11.54 2.97
C LEU A 355 1.92 -10.94 1.61
N GLU A 356 1.33 -11.41 0.51
CA GLU A 356 1.58 -10.95 -0.85
C GLU A 356 0.36 -11.24 -1.75
N SER A 357 -0.12 -10.21 -2.45
CA SER A 357 -1.31 -10.31 -3.32
C SER A 357 -1.03 -10.08 -4.80
N ASN A 358 0.18 -9.63 -5.14
CA ASN A 358 0.60 -9.41 -6.52
C ASN A 358 1.06 -10.71 -7.18
N ILE A 359 0.31 -11.17 -8.19
CA ILE A 359 0.61 -12.43 -8.89
C ILE A 359 1.94 -12.36 -9.64
N GLY A 360 2.25 -11.25 -10.30
CA GLY A 360 3.48 -11.09 -11.09
C GLY A 360 4.71 -11.28 -10.22
N ILE A 361 4.77 -10.53 -9.11
CA ILE A 361 5.86 -10.60 -8.13
C ILE A 361 5.96 -12.02 -7.54
N ILE A 362 4.84 -12.65 -7.21
CA ILE A 362 4.84 -14.06 -6.74
C ILE A 362 5.45 -14.97 -7.80
N THR A 363 5.00 -14.92 -9.05
CA THR A 363 5.43 -15.88 -10.09
C THR A 363 6.90 -15.76 -10.47
N GLU A 364 7.44 -14.55 -10.41
CA GLU A 364 8.83 -14.28 -10.77
C GLU A 364 9.81 -14.59 -9.64
N SER A 365 9.39 -14.37 -8.38
CA SER A 365 10.21 -14.60 -7.20
C SER A 365 10.62 -16.07 -6.98
N THR A 366 11.75 -16.26 -6.32
CA THR A 366 12.24 -17.55 -5.79
C THR A 366 11.27 -18.10 -4.75
N TYR A 367 10.77 -17.23 -3.86
CA TYR A 367 9.73 -17.57 -2.89
C TYR A 367 8.48 -18.19 -3.56
N GLY A 368 7.94 -17.58 -4.62
CA GLY A 368 6.78 -18.14 -5.32
C GLY A 368 7.08 -19.44 -6.07
N LYS A 369 8.29 -19.61 -6.61
CA LYS A 369 8.74 -20.90 -7.17
C LYS A 369 8.74 -22.02 -6.13
N LEU A 370 9.17 -21.72 -4.90
CA LEU A 370 9.09 -22.68 -3.78
C LEU A 370 7.65 -22.97 -3.35
N ILE A 371 6.76 -21.97 -3.38
CA ILE A 371 5.31 -22.19 -3.16
C ILE A 371 4.74 -23.13 -4.21
N MET A 372 5.04 -22.91 -5.49
CA MET A 372 4.60 -23.81 -6.57
C MET A 372 5.09 -25.25 -6.34
N ALA A 373 6.35 -25.42 -5.94
CA ALA A 373 6.89 -26.74 -5.57
C ALA A 373 6.15 -27.37 -4.38
N LYS A 374 5.83 -26.59 -3.33
CA LYS A 374 5.04 -27.04 -2.17
C LYS A 374 3.63 -27.48 -2.59
N ILE A 375 2.96 -26.71 -3.45
CA ILE A 375 1.62 -27.02 -3.96
C ILE A 375 1.65 -28.30 -4.81
N LEU A 376 2.64 -28.46 -5.69
CA LEU A 376 2.80 -29.67 -6.51
C LEU A 376 3.00 -30.93 -5.65
N LEU A 377 3.87 -30.86 -4.63
CA LEU A 377 4.08 -31.97 -3.70
C LEU A 377 2.81 -32.28 -2.90
N ALA A 378 2.11 -31.26 -2.40
CA ALA A 378 0.84 -31.44 -1.68
C ALA A 378 -0.24 -32.05 -2.57
N ALA A 379 -0.37 -31.60 -3.83
CA ALA A 379 -1.30 -32.14 -4.81
C ALA A 379 -1.01 -33.61 -5.13
N ALA A 380 0.27 -33.99 -5.27
CA ALA A 380 0.68 -35.39 -5.45
C ALA A 380 0.28 -36.27 -4.25
N MET A 381 0.46 -35.76 -3.02
CA MET A 381 0.03 -36.46 -1.80
C MET A 381 -1.50 -36.61 -1.73
N ILE A 382 -2.25 -35.56 -2.07
CA ILE A 382 -3.73 -35.59 -2.11
C ILE A 382 -4.22 -36.58 -3.17
N ALA A 383 -3.63 -36.56 -4.37
CA ALA A 383 -3.98 -37.47 -5.46
C ALA A 383 -3.75 -38.94 -5.07
N MET A 384 -2.62 -39.23 -4.39
CA MET A 384 -2.35 -40.59 -3.91
C MET A 384 -3.35 -41.00 -2.82
N GLY A 385 -3.65 -40.13 -1.86
CA GLY A 385 -4.70 -40.35 -0.86
C GLY A 385 -6.08 -40.63 -1.47
N GLY A 386 -6.47 -39.86 -2.50
CA GLY A 386 -7.71 -40.07 -3.26
C GLY A 386 -7.74 -41.42 -3.98
N TYR A 387 -6.65 -41.81 -4.65
CA TYR A 387 -6.52 -43.12 -5.30
C TYR A 387 -6.75 -44.28 -4.34
N TYR A 388 -6.26 -44.17 -3.10
CA TYR A 388 -6.53 -45.18 -2.08
C TYR A 388 -7.98 -45.22 -1.62
N GLN A 389 -8.56 -44.05 -1.40
CA GLN A 389 -9.91 -43.95 -0.88
C GLN A 389 -10.96 -44.46 -1.89
N PHE A 390 -10.72 -44.31 -3.19
CA PHE A 390 -11.65 -44.78 -4.23
C PHE A 390 -11.27 -46.14 -4.83
N GLY A 391 -9.99 -46.38 -5.09
CA GLY A 391 -9.53 -47.60 -5.75
C GLY A 391 -9.35 -48.75 -4.76
N VAL A 392 -8.47 -48.55 -3.76
CA VAL A 392 -8.08 -49.63 -2.85
C VAL A 392 -9.19 -49.96 -1.85
N MET A 393 -9.90 -48.97 -1.34
CA MET A 393 -10.99 -49.20 -0.39
C MET A 393 -12.14 -50.00 -1.01
N LYS A 394 -12.57 -49.64 -2.23
CA LYS A 394 -13.67 -50.33 -2.92
C LYS A 394 -13.33 -51.80 -3.19
N ASP A 395 -12.10 -52.08 -3.61
CA ASP A 395 -11.60 -53.44 -3.80
C ASP A 395 -11.54 -54.20 -2.46
N ALA A 396 -11.04 -53.56 -1.39
CA ALA A 396 -10.98 -54.13 -0.06
C ALA A 396 -12.37 -54.51 0.47
N GLU A 397 -13.35 -53.61 0.39
CA GLU A 397 -14.74 -53.85 0.82
C GLU A 397 -15.35 -55.08 0.16
N SER A 398 -15.18 -55.23 -1.16
CA SER A 398 -15.74 -56.36 -1.91
C SER A 398 -15.16 -57.71 -1.47
N LYS A 399 -13.90 -57.70 -1.00
CA LYS A 399 -13.12 -58.90 -0.65
C LYS A 399 -13.14 -59.22 0.85
N ILE A 400 -13.65 -58.33 1.70
CA ILE A 400 -13.82 -58.60 3.15
C ILE A 400 -14.70 -59.83 3.35
N LYS A 401 -15.83 -59.90 2.62
CA LYS A 401 -16.78 -61.04 2.68
C LYS A 401 -16.18 -62.36 2.19
N SER A 402 -15.17 -62.32 1.32
CA SER A 402 -14.53 -63.53 0.77
C SER A 402 -13.25 -63.92 1.49
N LYS A 403 -12.82 -63.19 2.54
CA LYS A 403 -11.58 -63.41 3.31
C LYS A 403 -10.29 -63.46 2.48
N THR A 404 -10.30 -62.88 1.27
CA THR A 404 -9.15 -62.83 0.35
C THR A 404 -8.49 -61.44 0.31
N VAL A 405 -8.72 -60.59 1.32
CA VAL A 405 -8.23 -59.20 1.36
C VAL A 405 -6.70 -59.18 1.46
N LYS A 406 -6.03 -58.42 0.59
CA LYS A 406 -4.58 -58.16 0.64
C LYS A 406 -4.30 -56.68 0.46
N VAL A 407 -4.40 -55.92 1.55
CA VAL A 407 -4.28 -54.45 1.58
C VAL A 407 -3.06 -54.01 2.37
N HIS A 408 -2.66 -54.72 3.42
CA HIS A 408 -1.63 -54.30 4.37
C HIS A 408 -0.29 -53.92 3.70
N LYS A 409 0.29 -54.82 2.90
CA LYS A 409 1.56 -54.58 2.20
C LYS A 409 1.45 -53.46 1.16
N LYS A 410 0.32 -53.41 0.44
CA LYS A 410 0.05 -52.38 -0.56
C LYS A 410 0.03 -51.01 0.12
N LEU A 411 -0.78 -50.87 1.18
CA LEU A 411 -0.91 -49.67 1.98
C LEU A 411 0.43 -49.22 2.58
N SER A 412 1.24 -50.15 3.11
CA SER A 412 2.58 -49.82 3.63
C SER A 412 3.51 -49.23 2.57
N LYS A 413 3.57 -49.82 1.36
CA LYS A 413 4.49 -49.36 0.29
C LYS A 413 4.22 -47.92 -0.10
N TYR A 414 2.97 -47.60 -0.36
CA TYR A 414 2.57 -46.30 -0.88
C TYR A 414 2.52 -45.24 0.24
N LEU A 415 2.08 -45.57 1.48
CA LEU A 415 2.19 -44.62 2.61
C LEU A 415 3.65 -44.26 2.94
N LYS A 416 4.61 -45.16 2.68
CA LYS A 416 6.04 -44.83 2.76
C LYS A 416 6.44 -43.80 1.70
N ALA A 417 5.94 -43.94 0.47
CA ALA A 417 6.16 -42.95 -0.58
C ALA A 417 5.52 -41.59 -0.19
N GLU A 418 4.34 -41.60 0.40
CA GLU A 418 3.63 -40.41 0.90
C GLU A 418 4.39 -39.74 2.05
N ALA A 419 4.97 -40.53 2.95
CA ALA A 419 5.85 -40.02 4.02
C ALA A 419 7.12 -39.36 3.46
N VAL A 420 7.72 -39.94 2.41
CA VAL A 420 8.89 -39.33 1.73
C VAL A 420 8.50 -38.01 1.06
N LEU A 421 7.35 -37.96 0.38
CA LEU A 421 6.84 -36.71 -0.20
C LEU A 421 6.55 -35.66 0.89
N GLY A 422 5.98 -36.06 2.03
CA GLY A 422 5.74 -35.17 3.16
C GLY A 422 7.04 -34.62 3.77
N ILE A 423 8.09 -35.45 3.87
CA ILE A 423 9.42 -35.00 4.32
C ILE A 423 10.04 -34.04 3.28
N ALA A 424 9.93 -34.34 1.98
CA ALA A 424 10.40 -33.45 0.92
C ALA A 424 9.66 -32.10 0.95
N LEU A 425 8.35 -32.12 1.19
CA LEU A 425 7.53 -30.92 1.35
C LEU A 425 8.01 -30.08 2.54
N LEU A 426 8.33 -30.69 3.68
CA LEU A 426 8.94 -29.99 4.82
C LEU A 426 10.33 -29.42 4.50
N GLY A 427 11.07 -30.01 3.55
CA GLY A 427 12.32 -29.46 3.04
C GLY A 427 12.10 -28.15 2.27
N VAL A 428 11.06 -28.10 1.43
CA VAL A 428 10.63 -26.86 0.76
C VAL A 428 10.16 -25.83 1.77
N VAL A 429 9.44 -26.24 2.83
CA VAL A 429 9.03 -25.34 3.92
C VAL A 429 10.24 -24.77 4.66
N ALA A 430 11.28 -25.56 4.91
CA ALA A 430 12.50 -25.06 5.55
C ALA A 430 13.15 -23.94 4.72
N LEU A 431 13.18 -24.09 3.39
CA LEU A 431 13.65 -23.05 2.47
C LEU A 431 12.73 -21.81 2.50
N LEU A 432 11.41 -21.99 2.44
CA LEU A 432 10.44 -20.89 2.48
C LEU A 432 10.51 -20.05 3.76
N THR A 433 10.68 -20.70 4.92
CA THR A 433 10.79 -19.99 6.20
C THR A 433 12.08 -19.18 6.34
N ASN A 434 13.06 -19.42 5.46
CA ASN A 434 14.33 -18.68 5.40
C ASN A 434 14.39 -17.74 4.19
N GLY A 435 13.45 -17.87 3.26
CA GLY A 435 13.42 -17.08 2.04
C GLY A 435 12.76 -15.74 2.31
N THR A 436 13.31 -14.69 1.70
CA THR A 436 12.72 -13.36 1.64
C THR A 436 11.35 -13.39 0.95
N LEU A 437 10.40 -12.58 1.43
CA LEU A 437 9.09 -12.46 0.77
C LEU A 437 9.24 -11.87 -0.65
N PRO A 438 8.31 -12.15 -1.58
CA PRO A 438 8.42 -11.74 -2.98
C PRO A 438 8.71 -10.24 -3.18
N ALA A 439 8.01 -9.37 -2.44
CA ALA A 439 8.24 -7.92 -2.46
C ALA A 439 9.67 -7.50 -2.08
N GLY A 440 10.36 -8.29 -1.25
CA GLY A 440 11.76 -8.04 -0.86
C GLY A 440 12.80 -8.62 -1.83
N GLU A 441 12.45 -9.65 -2.61
CA GLU A 441 13.33 -10.21 -3.66
C GLU A 441 13.38 -9.31 -4.89
N ILE A 442 12.21 -8.80 -5.25
CA ILE A 442 12.01 -7.94 -6.40
C ILE A 442 11.75 -6.57 -5.81
N GLN A 443 12.85 -5.86 -5.47
CA GLN A 443 12.81 -4.40 -5.35
C GLN A 443 12.56 -3.81 -6.75
N THR A 444 11.37 -4.04 -7.30
CA THR A 444 10.79 -3.03 -8.16
C THR A 444 10.67 -1.83 -7.25
N VAL A 445 11.45 -0.80 -7.50
CA VAL A 445 11.05 0.56 -7.13
C VAL A 445 9.60 0.62 -7.56
N SER A 446 8.68 0.57 -6.59
CA SER A 446 7.31 0.89 -6.86
C SER A 446 7.32 2.39 -7.10
N ALA A 447 7.79 2.78 -8.29
CA ALA A 447 6.98 3.67 -9.08
C ALA A 447 5.62 3.01 -9.01
N GLU A 448 4.74 3.53 -8.14
CA GLU A 448 3.33 3.25 -8.22
C GLU A 448 3.01 3.10 -9.69
N GLN A 449 2.36 2.01 -10.05
CA GLN A 449 1.94 1.76 -11.42
C GLN A 449 0.85 2.80 -11.74
N ILE A 450 1.30 4.02 -12.00
CA ILE A 450 0.52 5.16 -12.37
C ILE A 450 0.56 5.11 -13.87
N ASN A 451 -0.60 4.86 -14.48
CA ASN A 451 -0.83 5.12 -15.88
C ASN A 451 -0.73 6.64 -16.09
N PHE A 452 0.49 7.15 -16.08
CA PHE A 452 0.80 8.50 -16.52
C PHE A 452 0.65 8.47 -18.03
N GLY A 453 -0.38 9.11 -18.55
CA GLY A 453 -0.62 9.00 -19.96
C GLY A 453 -1.64 9.94 -20.54
N LEU A 454 -1.34 10.42 -21.73
CA LEU A 454 -2.36 11.01 -22.60
C LEU A 454 -2.98 9.89 -23.42
N ILE A 455 -4.28 9.66 -23.25
CA ILE A 455 -5.07 8.83 -24.14
C ILE A 455 -6.04 9.74 -24.87
N SER A 456 -5.95 9.79 -26.20
CA SER A 456 -6.88 10.55 -27.05
C SER A 456 -7.35 9.71 -28.23
N SER A 457 -8.56 9.98 -28.70
CA SER A 457 -9.08 9.43 -29.95
C SER A 457 -9.35 10.59 -30.90
N GLU A 458 -8.51 10.72 -31.91
CA GLU A 458 -8.64 11.75 -32.95
C GLU A 458 -9.27 11.15 -34.21
N PHE A 459 -9.97 11.97 -34.98
CA PHE A 459 -10.69 11.54 -36.17
C PHE A 459 -10.36 12.43 -37.36
N SER A 460 -10.05 11.81 -38.49
CA SER A 460 -10.09 12.44 -39.81
C SER A 460 -11.42 12.11 -40.51
N ASP A 461 -11.51 12.37 -41.81
CA ASP A 461 -12.72 12.10 -42.60
C ASP A 461 -13.08 10.60 -42.64
N THR A 462 -12.09 9.71 -42.71
CA THR A 462 -12.33 8.26 -42.80
C THR A 462 -11.58 7.41 -41.80
N ILE A 463 -10.63 7.98 -41.06
CA ILE A 463 -9.73 7.26 -40.15
C ILE A 463 -9.90 7.77 -38.71
N ARG A 464 -9.77 6.83 -37.77
CA ARG A 464 -9.65 7.04 -36.34
C ARG A 464 -8.21 6.75 -35.90
N PHE A 465 -7.66 7.66 -35.12
CA PHE A 465 -6.34 7.56 -34.50
C PHE A 465 -6.51 7.48 -32.98
N ASP A 466 -6.33 6.31 -32.39
CA ASP A 466 -6.25 6.17 -30.94
C ASP A 466 -4.79 6.34 -30.50
N VAL A 467 -4.52 7.45 -29.84
CA VAL A 467 -3.19 7.90 -29.42
C VAL A 467 -3.03 7.67 -27.93
N GLU A 468 -1.92 7.07 -27.55
CA GLU A 468 -1.51 6.87 -26.16
C GLU A 468 -0.07 7.37 -26.00
N ILE A 469 0.21 8.30 -25.10
CA ILE A 469 1.56 8.78 -24.80
C ILE A 469 1.83 8.49 -23.33
N LEU A 470 2.88 7.73 -22.99
CA LEU A 470 3.28 7.43 -21.61
C LEU A 470 4.77 7.80 -21.40
N PRO A 471 5.19 8.43 -20.29
CA PRO A 471 4.37 8.87 -19.16
C PRO A 471 3.56 10.17 -19.42
N PHE A 472 3.70 10.81 -20.58
CA PHE A 472 3.15 12.14 -20.86
C PHE A 472 3.67 13.24 -19.90
N VAL A 473 4.99 13.29 -19.75
CA VAL A 473 5.72 14.26 -18.90
C VAL A 473 6.85 14.92 -19.68
N THR A 474 7.48 15.95 -19.13
CA THR A 474 8.73 16.45 -19.69
C THR A 474 9.83 15.39 -19.59
N GLY A 475 10.69 15.33 -20.61
CA GLY A 475 11.68 14.25 -20.78
C GLY A 475 11.22 13.16 -21.76
N SER A 476 11.66 11.93 -21.53
CA SER A 476 11.45 10.79 -22.43
C SER A 476 10.07 10.16 -22.26
N ASN A 477 9.40 9.93 -23.39
CA ASN A 477 8.07 9.36 -23.48
C ASN A 477 8.03 8.36 -24.65
N THR A 478 7.02 7.50 -24.66
CA THR A 478 6.69 6.64 -25.79
C THR A 478 5.26 6.98 -26.23
N ILE A 479 5.07 7.13 -27.54
CA ILE A 479 3.77 7.31 -28.17
C ILE A 479 3.37 6.02 -28.90
N TRP A 480 2.17 5.54 -28.64
CA TRP A 480 1.50 4.49 -29.38
C TRP A 480 0.34 5.09 -30.16
N VAL A 481 0.16 4.64 -31.40
CA VAL A 481 -0.93 5.06 -32.27
C VAL A 481 -1.59 3.83 -32.85
N THR A 482 -2.88 3.65 -32.60
CA THR A 482 -3.71 2.64 -33.27
C THR A 482 -4.53 3.31 -34.36
N VAL A 483 -4.35 2.87 -35.59
CA VAL A 483 -5.07 3.40 -36.76
C VAL A 483 -6.13 2.41 -37.18
N SER A 484 -7.38 2.89 -37.25
CA SER A 484 -8.54 2.13 -37.69
C SER A 484 -9.47 3.01 -38.54
N ASP A 485 -10.44 2.42 -39.23
CA ASP A 485 -11.53 3.18 -39.82
C ASP A 485 -12.45 3.74 -38.70
N VAL A 486 -13.35 4.66 -39.05
CA VAL A 486 -14.33 5.22 -38.10
C VAL A 486 -15.26 4.18 -37.45
N SER A 487 -15.34 2.96 -37.99
CA SER A 487 -16.10 1.84 -37.42
C SER A 487 -15.28 0.92 -36.51
N GLY A 488 -13.98 1.21 -36.35
CA GLY A 488 -13.03 0.45 -35.52
C GLY A 488 -12.44 -0.77 -36.20
N LYS A 489 -12.42 -0.84 -37.54
CA LYS A 489 -11.78 -1.94 -38.29
C LYS A 489 -10.45 -1.53 -38.88
N ALA A 490 -9.59 -2.51 -39.16
CA ALA A 490 -8.31 -2.27 -39.82
C ALA A 490 -8.47 -1.62 -41.21
N VAL A 491 -7.62 -0.62 -41.48
CA VAL A 491 -7.53 0.07 -42.77
C VAL A 491 -6.70 -0.78 -43.72
N VAL A 492 -7.29 -1.22 -44.84
CA VAL A 492 -6.72 -2.24 -45.73
C VAL A 492 -5.49 -1.76 -46.52
N ASP A 493 -5.41 -0.47 -46.83
CA ASP A 493 -4.37 0.15 -47.67
C ASP A 493 -3.35 1.00 -46.88
N LEU A 494 -3.27 0.82 -45.56
CA LEU A 494 -2.32 1.53 -44.69
C LEU A 494 -0.88 1.02 -44.89
N ASP A 495 0.05 1.94 -45.18
CA ASP A 495 1.47 1.66 -45.43
C ASP A 495 2.33 1.91 -44.18
N GLU A 496 2.36 3.18 -43.74
CA GLU A 496 3.14 3.65 -42.59
C GLU A 496 2.38 4.75 -41.84
N VAL A 497 2.78 4.97 -40.58
CA VAL A 497 2.33 6.10 -39.78
C VAL A 497 3.54 6.98 -39.48
N LYS A 498 3.45 8.26 -39.84
CA LYS A 498 4.46 9.28 -39.51
C LYS A 498 3.98 10.09 -38.33
N ILE A 499 4.84 10.27 -37.34
CA ILE A 499 4.58 11.12 -36.19
C ILE A 499 5.57 12.28 -36.24
N LYS A 500 5.07 13.52 -36.23
CA LYS A 500 5.88 14.74 -36.18
C LYS A 500 5.56 15.52 -34.93
N VAL A 501 6.59 16.02 -34.27
CA VAL A 501 6.47 16.74 -32.99
C VAL A 501 7.14 18.09 -33.13
N SER A 502 6.45 19.16 -32.73
CA SER A 502 6.97 20.52 -32.83
C SER A 502 6.50 21.40 -31.67
N ASN A 503 7.17 22.53 -31.49
CA ASN A 503 6.71 23.60 -30.61
C ASN A 503 6.91 24.95 -31.32
N PRO A 504 5.92 25.40 -32.11
CA PRO A 504 6.04 26.64 -32.87
C PRO A 504 6.22 27.88 -31.97
N GLN A 505 5.64 27.87 -30.77
CA GLN A 505 5.73 28.99 -29.82
C GLN A 505 7.16 29.22 -29.33
N ARG A 506 7.97 28.16 -29.20
CA ARG A 506 9.40 28.24 -28.85
C ARG A 506 10.34 28.05 -30.04
N GLY A 507 9.81 28.10 -31.27
CA GLY A 507 10.62 27.97 -32.50
C GLY A 507 11.19 26.58 -32.77
N VAL A 508 10.67 25.53 -32.11
CA VAL A 508 11.06 24.14 -32.39
C VAL A 508 10.35 23.67 -33.66
N SER A 509 11.12 23.47 -34.72
CA SER A 509 10.63 22.95 -36.00
C SER A 509 10.12 21.51 -35.86
N PRO A 510 9.21 21.04 -36.74
CA PRO A 510 8.74 19.65 -36.71
C PRO A 510 9.87 18.62 -36.83
N ILE A 511 9.92 17.71 -35.86
CA ILE A 511 10.84 16.58 -35.80
C ILE A 511 10.03 15.32 -36.09
N GLU A 512 10.43 14.58 -37.12
CA GLU A 512 9.82 13.28 -37.45
C GLU A 512 10.40 12.19 -36.53
N ILE A 513 9.52 11.44 -35.88
CA ILE A 513 9.86 10.38 -34.95
C ILE A 513 9.85 9.04 -35.70
N PRO A 514 10.91 8.21 -35.57
CA PRO A 514 10.91 6.85 -36.11
C PRO A 514 9.77 6.03 -35.51
N THR A 515 8.96 5.38 -36.34
CA THR A 515 7.84 4.54 -35.92
C THR A 515 8.08 3.06 -36.26
N GLU A 516 7.67 2.19 -35.34
CA GLU A 516 7.70 0.73 -35.50
C GLU A 516 6.27 0.16 -35.40
N LYS A 517 5.92 -0.75 -36.31
CA LYS A 517 4.62 -1.45 -36.31
C LYS A 517 4.70 -2.65 -35.35
N ILE A 518 3.85 -2.67 -34.31
CA ILE A 518 3.90 -3.69 -33.26
C ILE A 518 2.91 -4.83 -33.51
N SER A 519 1.67 -4.52 -33.92
CA SER A 519 0.63 -5.54 -34.10
C SER A 519 -0.41 -5.16 -35.14
N GLN A 520 -1.05 -6.21 -35.69
CA GLN A 520 -2.15 -6.11 -36.64
C GLN A 520 -3.28 -7.02 -36.15
N ASN A 521 -4.36 -6.41 -35.66
CA ASN A 521 -5.55 -7.13 -35.20
C ASN A 521 -6.77 -6.69 -36.02
N GLU A 522 -7.91 -7.39 -35.90
CA GLU A 522 -9.16 -6.98 -36.56
C GLU A 522 -9.62 -5.56 -36.17
N SER A 523 -9.13 -5.04 -35.03
CA SER A 523 -9.48 -3.73 -34.46
C SER A 523 -8.58 -2.57 -34.92
N GLY A 524 -7.61 -2.78 -35.82
CA GLY A 524 -6.68 -1.73 -36.27
C GLY A 524 -5.21 -2.14 -36.25
N GLU A 525 -4.35 -1.28 -36.81
CA GLU A 525 -2.90 -1.44 -36.82
C GLU A 525 -2.25 -0.55 -35.75
N LYS A 526 -1.35 -1.10 -34.92
CA LYS A 526 -0.71 -0.36 -33.82
C LYS A 526 0.75 -0.07 -34.11
N PHE A 527 1.14 1.20 -33.94
CA PHE A 527 2.48 1.74 -34.13
C PHE A 527 3.03 2.31 -32.82
N ARG A 528 4.36 2.32 -32.66
CA ARG A 528 5.10 2.91 -31.53
C ARG A 528 6.21 3.83 -32.01
N GLY A 529 6.41 4.95 -31.33
CA GLY A 529 7.56 5.82 -31.49
C GLY A 529 8.04 6.36 -30.14
N ASP A 530 9.33 6.62 -30.01
CA ASP A 530 9.90 7.23 -28.81
C ASP A 530 10.05 8.74 -29.01
N ILE A 531 9.48 9.53 -28.09
CA ILE A 531 9.34 10.98 -28.19
C ILE A 531 9.92 11.64 -26.93
N THR A 532 10.67 12.73 -27.12
CA THR A 532 11.21 13.51 -26.00
C THR A 532 10.61 14.91 -26.01
N PHE A 533 9.94 15.29 -24.92
CA PHE A 533 9.49 16.67 -24.71
C PHE A 533 10.56 17.40 -23.91
N GLY A 534 11.36 18.22 -24.59
CA GLY A 534 12.53 18.86 -23.97
C GLY A 534 12.21 19.92 -22.90
N PHE A 535 10.95 20.32 -22.75
CA PHE A 535 10.48 21.30 -21.77
C PHE A 535 8.95 21.25 -21.67
N SER A 536 8.41 21.81 -20.59
CA SER A 536 6.98 21.92 -20.31
C SER A 536 6.28 22.97 -21.19
N GLY A 537 5.01 22.71 -21.52
CA GLY A 537 4.17 23.60 -22.31
C GLY A 537 3.39 22.90 -23.41
N THR A 538 2.70 23.68 -24.24
CA THR A 538 1.89 23.15 -25.35
C THR A 538 2.79 22.69 -26.50
N TRP A 539 2.81 21.38 -26.76
CA TRP A 539 3.46 20.77 -27.90
C TRP A 539 2.43 20.47 -29.00
N GLN A 540 2.85 20.51 -30.25
CA GLN A 540 2.03 20.09 -31.38
C GLN A 540 2.52 18.72 -31.86
N VAL A 541 1.62 17.74 -31.86
CA VAL A 541 1.87 16.39 -32.37
C VAL A 541 0.98 16.17 -33.60
N GLU A 542 1.60 15.97 -34.76
CA GLU A 542 0.94 15.63 -36.02
C GLU A 542 1.14 14.15 -36.29
N ILE A 543 0.04 13.44 -36.57
CA ILE A 543 0.04 12.02 -36.88
C ILE A 543 -0.54 11.86 -38.28
N GLU A 544 0.23 11.30 -39.20
CA GLU A 544 -0.14 11.11 -40.60
C GLU A 544 -0.19 9.62 -40.94
N ALA A 545 -1.36 9.14 -41.34
CA ALA A 545 -1.55 7.80 -41.92
C ALA A 545 -1.26 7.87 -43.42
N LYS A 546 -0.18 7.22 -43.85
CA LYS A 546 0.16 7.13 -45.26
C LYS A 546 -0.49 5.91 -45.89
N ARG A 547 -1.17 6.13 -47.01
CA ARG A 547 -1.98 5.10 -47.67
C ARG A 547 -1.44 4.82 -49.07
N THR A 548 -1.57 3.57 -49.50
CA THR A 548 -1.07 3.11 -50.81
C THR A 548 -2.06 3.36 -51.95
N GLU A 549 -3.36 3.30 -51.66
CA GLU A 549 -4.42 3.45 -52.66
C GLU A 549 -5.24 4.75 -52.49
N SER A 550 -5.43 5.19 -51.24
CA SER A 550 -6.16 6.42 -50.89
C SER A 550 -5.23 7.60 -50.59
N ALA A 551 -5.79 8.80 -50.43
CA ALA A 551 -5.04 9.97 -49.98
C ALA A 551 -4.57 9.81 -48.52
N ASN A 552 -3.40 10.36 -48.19
CA ASN A 552 -2.94 10.43 -46.80
C ASN A 552 -3.90 11.29 -45.97
N GLU A 553 -4.10 10.89 -44.72
CA GLU A 553 -4.92 11.61 -43.76
C GLU A 553 -4.08 11.89 -42.51
N SER A 554 -4.22 13.09 -41.92
CA SER A 554 -3.50 13.45 -40.71
C SER A 554 -4.39 14.14 -39.69
N VAL A 555 -4.00 14.03 -38.43
CA VAL A 555 -4.59 14.71 -37.28
C VAL A 555 -3.51 15.48 -36.53
N ILE A 556 -3.88 16.64 -36.00
CA ILE A 556 -2.98 17.48 -35.20
C ILE A 556 -3.59 17.65 -33.82
N MET A 557 -2.84 17.29 -32.80
CA MET A 557 -3.19 17.50 -31.40
C MET A 557 -2.21 18.48 -30.76
N ASN A 558 -2.69 19.25 -29.77
CA ASN A 558 -1.90 20.25 -29.06
C ASN A 558 -1.81 19.95 -27.56
N PRO A 559 -1.18 18.83 -27.14
CA PRO A 559 -1.05 18.48 -25.73
C PRO A 559 -0.27 19.50 -24.92
N PHE A 560 -0.73 19.80 -23.71
CA PHE A 560 0.04 20.56 -22.71
C PHE A 560 0.84 19.60 -21.84
N VAL A 561 2.16 19.55 -22.07
CA VAL A 561 3.09 18.65 -21.35
C VAL A 561 3.54 19.33 -20.07
N LYS A 562 3.46 18.62 -18.94
CA LYS A 562 3.79 19.11 -17.61
C LYS A 562 5.04 18.38 -17.05
N PRO A 563 5.80 19.02 -16.16
CA PRO A 563 6.80 18.29 -15.37
C PRO A 563 6.10 17.40 -14.33
N ARG A 564 6.81 16.38 -13.82
CA ARG A 564 6.34 15.63 -12.66
C ARG A 564 6.39 16.54 -11.43
N LEU A 565 5.48 16.32 -10.46
CA LEU A 565 5.54 17.07 -9.20
C LEU A 565 6.89 16.89 -8.50
N ALA A 566 7.50 15.71 -8.58
CA ALA A 566 8.84 15.44 -8.05
C ALA A 566 9.98 16.19 -8.76
N ASP A 567 9.76 16.64 -10.00
CA ASP A 567 10.72 17.42 -10.77
C ASP A 567 10.52 18.94 -10.57
N LEU A 568 9.56 19.34 -9.72
CA LEU A 568 9.32 20.73 -9.36
C LEU A 568 10.00 21.05 -8.03
N LYS A 569 10.96 21.99 -8.07
CA LYS A 569 11.51 22.62 -6.88
C LYS A 569 10.69 23.87 -6.56
N ALA A 570 10.17 23.94 -5.33
CA ALA A 570 9.44 25.09 -4.82
C ALA A 570 10.27 25.79 -3.75
N ASP A 571 10.75 27.00 -4.04
CA ASP A 571 11.46 27.84 -3.08
C ASP A 571 10.50 28.88 -2.50
N VAL A 572 10.41 28.97 -1.17
CA VAL A 572 9.53 29.91 -0.47
C VAL A 572 10.31 31.17 -0.08
N ILE A 573 9.87 32.32 -0.57
CA ILE A 573 10.42 33.65 -0.26
C ILE A 573 9.42 34.38 0.65
N GLU A 574 9.87 34.85 1.80
CA GLU A 574 9.02 35.51 2.79
C GLU A 574 9.35 37.01 2.90
N TYR A 575 8.32 37.85 2.84
CA TYR A 575 8.40 39.30 2.99
C TYR A 575 7.76 39.73 4.32
N GLN A 576 8.53 40.36 5.19
CA GLN A 576 8.06 40.81 6.49
C GLN A 576 7.20 42.07 6.36
N PHE A 577 6.01 42.08 6.96
CA PHE A 577 5.18 43.29 7.01
C PHE A 577 5.86 44.40 7.86
N PRO A 578 5.69 45.70 7.51
CA PRO A 578 6.34 46.80 8.23
C PRO A 578 5.86 47.01 9.67
N GLU A 579 4.63 46.59 9.98
CA GLU A 579 4.00 46.76 11.29
C GLU A 579 3.33 45.43 11.72
N PRO A 580 3.34 45.07 13.02
CA PRO A 580 2.63 43.89 13.51
C PRO A 580 1.13 43.95 13.21
N GLY A 581 0.52 42.79 12.94
CA GLY A 581 -0.89 42.67 12.65
C GLY A 581 -1.33 41.21 12.52
N ALA A 582 -2.49 41.00 11.90
CA ALA A 582 -3.00 39.69 11.54
C ALA A 582 -3.42 39.72 10.06
N PRO A 583 -2.44 39.84 9.14
CA PRO A 583 -2.73 39.83 7.71
C PRO A 583 -3.40 38.51 7.37
N LEU A 584 -4.38 38.52 6.46
CA LEU A 584 -5.26 37.36 6.27
C LEU A 584 -5.46 36.97 4.81
N TYR A 585 -6.07 37.85 4.01
CA TYR A 585 -6.58 37.48 2.69
C TYR A 585 -5.84 38.25 1.59
N PRO A 586 -5.06 37.56 0.73
CA PRO A 586 -4.39 38.18 -0.41
C PRO A 586 -5.27 38.17 -1.67
N VAL A 587 -5.17 39.20 -2.49
CA VAL A 587 -5.72 39.22 -3.86
C VAL A 587 -4.77 39.95 -4.81
N PHE A 588 -4.57 39.41 -6.01
CA PHE A 588 -3.82 40.06 -7.07
C PHE A 588 -4.71 41.04 -7.85
N ASP A 589 -4.24 42.26 -8.09
CA ASP A 589 -5.02 43.30 -8.79
C ASP A 589 -4.97 43.26 -10.31
N GLY A 590 -4.22 42.33 -10.90
CA GLY A 590 -4.00 42.27 -12.35
C GLY A 590 -2.97 43.29 -12.88
N ALA A 591 -2.43 44.14 -12.02
CA ALA A 591 -1.55 45.26 -12.35
C ALA A 591 -0.21 45.23 -11.60
N GLY A 592 0.21 44.07 -11.11
CA GLY A 592 1.51 43.86 -10.49
C GLY A 592 1.55 44.09 -8.98
N ASN A 593 0.40 44.17 -8.30
CA ASN A 593 0.34 44.32 -6.85
C ASN A 593 -0.51 43.22 -6.19
N ILE A 594 -0.05 42.78 -5.01
CA ILE A 594 -0.82 41.92 -4.11
C ILE A 594 -1.43 42.82 -3.03
N TRP A 595 -2.75 42.78 -2.88
CA TRP A 595 -3.47 43.47 -1.82
C TRP A 595 -3.80 42.48 -0.71
N ILE A 596 -3.59 42.87 0.55
CA ILE A 596 -3.71 42.00 1.71
C ILE A 596 -4.55 42.66 2.80
N SER A 597 -5.60 41.98 3.25
CA SER A 597 -6.41 42.43 4.39
C SER A 597 -5.70 42.23 5.72
N ASP A 598 -6.13 42.93 6.76
CA ASP A 598 -5.66 42.77 8.13
C ASP A 598 -6.84 42.66 9.09
N SER A 599 -7.04 41.45 9.61
CA SER A 599 -8.16 41.14 10.50
C SER A 599 -8.05 41.79 11.88
N SER A 600 -6.89 42.32 12.24
CA SER A 600 -6.62 42.93 13.55
C SER A 600 -6.74 44.46 13.56
N ALA A 601 -6.78 45.10 12.39
CA ALA A 601 -6.73 46.56 12.27
C ALA A 601 -7.54 47.07 11.05
N PRO A 602 -8.09 48.29 11.09
CA PRO A 602 -8.83 48.87 9.97
C PRO A 602 -7.88 49.42 8.90
N ARG A 603 -7.14 48.50 8.26
CA ARG A 603 -6.21 48.80 7.18
C ARG A 603 -6.22 47.71 6.12
N VAL A 604 -5.77 48.06 4.93
CA VAL A 604 -5.42 47.13 3.85
C VAL A 604 -3.99 47.44 3.42
N TRP A 605 -3.21 46.40 3.17
CA TRP A 605 -1.86 46.50 2.65
C TRP A 605 -1.85 46.30 1.14
N LYS A 606 -0.94 46.99 0.47
CA LYS A 606 -0.59 46.75 -0.93
C LYS A 606 0.89 46.43 -0.98
N PHE A 607 1.24 45.34 -1.63
CA PHE A 607 2.60 44.92 -1.90
C PHE A 607 2.89 45.02 -3.40
N ALA A 608 3.81 45.89 -3.79
CA ALA A 608 4.22 46.03 -5.18
C ALA A 608 5.26 44.96 -5.53
N ILE A 609 4.95 44.06 -6.48
CA ILE A 609 5.79 42.89 -6.78
C ILE A 609 7.17 43.32 -7.34
N GLU A 610 7.21 44.37 -8.15
CA GLU A 610 8.44 44.85 -8.79
C GLU A 610 9.41 45.49 -7.80
N THR A 611 8.93 46.35 -6.91
CA THR A 611 9.77 47.07 -5.95
C THR A 611 9.93 46.33 -4.62
N GLN A 612 9.10 45.33 -4.35
CA GLN A 612 9.02 44.57 -3.09
C GLN A 612 8.71 45.46 -1.87
N GLU A 613 7.93 46.52 -2.08
CA GLU A 613 7.57 47.49 -1.04
C GLU A 613 6.11 47.39 -0.63
N PHE A 614 5.86 47.60 0.68
CA PHE A 614 4.52 47.67 1.25
C PHE A 614 4.02 49.12 1.35
N GLU A 615 2.78 49.35 0.95
CA GLU A 615 2.01 50.58 1.10
C GLU A 615 0.77 50.28 1.97
N LYS A 616 0.44 51.17 2.92
CA LYS A 616 -0.66 50.99 3.88
C LYS A 616 -1.81 51.95 3.58
N PHE A 617 -3.03 51.43 3.58
CA PHE A 617 -4.27 52.18 3.44
C PHE A 617 -5.12 52.03 4.69
N GLU A 618 -5.28 53.10 5.47
CA GLU A 618 -6.09 53.12 6.69
C GLU A 618 -7.48 53.71 6.44
N PHE A 619 -8.47 53.28 7.22
CA PHE A 619 -9.84 53.77 7.13
C PHE A 619 -10.54 53.82 8.50
N ASP A 620 -11.67 54.53 8.57
CA ASP A 620 -12.47 54.68 9.80
C ASP A 620 -13.43 53.50 9.98
N GLY A 621 -12.88 52.31 10.27
CA GLY A 621 -13.62 51.06 10.46
C GLY A 621 -13.08 50.22 11.62
N LYS A 622 -13.36 48.91 11.62
CA LYS A 622 -12.90 47.99 12.67
C LYS A 622 -11.82 47.01 12.20
N SER A 623 -11.99 46.44 11.00
CA SER A 623 -11.07 45.44 10.42
C SER A 623 -11.25 45.35 8.90
N SER A 624 -10.32 44.70 8.20
CA SER A 624 -10.56 44.19 6.85
C SER A 624 -10.38 42.67 6.83
N ILE A 625 -11.28 41.93 6.18
CA ILE A 625 -11.29 40.45 6.25
C ILE A 625 -11.06 39.82 4.87
N THR A 626 -12.07 39.83 3.99
CA THR A 626 -11.93 39.33 2.62
C THR A 626 -11.77 40.48 1.65
N LEU A 627 -11.06 40.22 0.55
CA LEU A 627 -10.84 41.18 -0.53
C LEU A 627 -11.42 40.66 -1.84
N ALA A 628 -11.84 41.57 -2.71
CA ALA A 628 -12.17 41.28 -4.11
C ALA A 628 -11.73 42.45 -5.00
N VAL A 629 -11.44 42.14 -6.26
CA VAL A 629 -11.09 43.15 -7.28
C VAL A 629 -12.26 43.27 -8.24
N ASP A 630 -12.71 44.50 -8.48
CA ASP A 630 -13.74 44.76 -9.47
C ASP A 630 -13.16 44.97 -10.88
N ASN A 631 -14.02 45.02 -11.90
CA ASN A 631 -13.60 45.12 -13.30
C ASN A 631 -12.93 46.47 -13.63
N ASP A 632 -13.08 47.48 -12.77
CA ASP A 632 -12.41 48.80 -12.89
C ASP A 632 -11.07 48.85 -12.16
N GLY A 633 -10.72 47.79 -11.43
CA GLY A 633 -9.52 47.64 -10.62
C GLY A 633 -9.64 48.17 -9.20
N LYS A 634 -10.85 48.48 -8.69
CA LYS A 634 -11.03 48.85 -7.27
C LYS A 634 -10.91 47.62 -6.40
N ILE A 635 -10.33 47.83 -5.21
CA ILE A 635 -10.10 46.77 -4.23
C ILE A 635 -11.16 46.88 -3.16
N TRP A 636 -12.13 45.97 -3.20
CA TRP A 636 -13.22 45.88 -2.25
C TRP A 636 -12.82 45.04 -1.04
N PHE A 637 -13.32 45.38 0.14
CA PHE A 637 -13.08 44.66 1.38
C PHE A 637 -14.30 44.60 2.30
N THR A 638 -14.36 43.56 3.14
CA THR A 638 -15.38 43.42 4.18
C THR A 638 -14.86 43.90 5.54
N ASP A 639 -15.70 44.64 6.27
CA ASP A 639 -15.48 45.00 7.68
C ASP A 639 -16.59 44.35 8.52
N ILE A 640 -16.36 43.09 8.94
CA ILE A 640 -17.35 42.27 9.64
C ILE A 640 -17.85 42.94 10.93
N PRO A 641 -16.97 43.36 11.87
CA PRO A 641 -17.42 43.97 13.12
C PRO A 641 -18.04 45.36 12.92
N GLY A 642 -17.73 46.04 11.80
CA GLY A 642 -18.38 47.29 11.39
C GLY A 642 -19.72 47.10 10.67
N SER A 643 -20.09 45.87 10.29
CA SER A 643 -21.28 45.57 9.48
C SER A 643 -21.36 46.42 8.20
N GLN A 644 -20.21 46.61 7.55
CA GLN A 644 -20.05 47.45 6.36
C GLN A 644 -19.07 46.82 5.36
N ILE A 645 -19.06 47.35 4.14
CA ILE A 645 -18.02 47.05 3.15
C ILE A 645 -17.26 48.34 2.83
N GLY A 646 -16.09 48.21 2.23
CA GLY A 646 -15.33 49.35 1.74
C GLY A 646 -14.63 49.04 0.44
N PHE A 647 -14.11 50.08 -0.20
CA PHE A 647 -13.26 49.93 -1.37
C PHE A 647 -12.15 50.95 -1.42
N ILE A 648 -11.07 50.59 -2.08
CA ILE A 648 -9.92 51.43 -2.38
C ILE A 648 -9.89 51.59 -3.90
N ASP A 649 -9.84 52.83 -4.36
CA ASP A 649 -9.56 53.13 -5.77
C ASP A 649 -8.05 53.34 -5.95
N PRO A 650 -7.31 52.42 -6.61
CA PRO A 650 -5.87 52.55 -6.74
C PRO A 650 -5.42 53.78 -7.53
N LYS A 651 -6.29 54.38 -8.35
CA LYS A 651 -5.98 55.57 -9.15
C LYS A 651 -5.99 56.83 -8.31
N SER A 652 -6.97 56.96 -7.42
CA SER A 652 -7.11 58.12 -6.52
C SER A 652 -6.47 57.90 -5.15
N GLN A 653 -6.13 56.65 -4.80
CA GLN A 653 -5.66 56.19 -3.50
C GLN A 653 -6.65 56.49 -2.35
N GLN A 654 -7.91 56.78 -2.66
CA GLN A 654 -8.93 57.06 -1.66
C GLN A 654 -9.61 55.78 -1.19
N VAL A 655 -9.82 55.68 0.12
CA VAL A 655 -10.62 54.62 0.75
C VAL A 655 -12.02 55.15 1.04
N SER A 656 -13.05 54.40 0.63
CA SER A 656 -14.46 54.73 0.84
C SER A 656 -15.18 53.59 1.55
N LEU A 657 -16.12 53.93 2.44
CA LEU A 657 -16.94 52.96 3.18
C LEU A 657 -18.39 53.03 2.72
N VAL A 658 -19.05 51.87 2.69
CA VAL A 658 -20.45 51.70 2.31
C VAL A 658 -21.15 50.92 3.41
N GLU A 659 -22.07 51.58 4.12
CA GLU A 659 -22.89 50.95 5.14
C GLU A 659 -23.88 49.96 4.52
N LEU A 660 -23.98 48.77 5.11
CA LEU A 660 -24.96 47.77 4.68
C LEU A 660 -26.39 48.16 5.08
N PRO A 661 -27.41 47.74 4.31
CA PRO A 661 -28.79 47.93 4.70
C PRO A 661 -29.12 47.15 5.98
N LYS A 662 -30.13 47.63 6.72
CA LYS A 662 -30.61 46.95 7.93
C LYS A 662 -31.44 45.72 7.57
N LEU A 663 -30.80 44.55 7.59
CA LEU A 663 -31.41 43.25 7.29
C LEU A 663 -32.06 42.61 8.52
N LYS A 664 -33.18 41.91 8.33
CA LYS A 664 -33.86 41.17 9.40
C LYS A 664 -33.08 39.90 9.78
N PRO A 665 -33.09 39.48 11.05
CA PRO A 665 -33.65 40.17 12.20
C PRO A 665 -32.80 41.41 12.59
N LEU A 666 -33.47 42.53 12.91
CA LEU A 666 -32.83 43.81 13.22
C LEU A 666 -32.08 43.84 14.57
N THR A 667 -32.16 42.76 15.34
CA THR A 667 -31.51 42.61 16.64
C THR A 667 -30.05 42.18 16.54
N GLN A 668 -29.58 41.83 15.34
CA GLN A 668 -28.22 41.38 15.07
C GLN A 668 -27.64 42.17 13.89
N ASP A 669 -26.37 42.53 14.01
CA ASP A 669 -25.62 43.15 12.92
C ASP A 669 -25.41 42.14 11.78
N SER A 670 -25.13 42.63 10.57
CA SER A 670 -24.90 41.79 9.39
C SER A 670 -23.42 41.42 9.32
N PHE A 671 -23.11 40.14 9.05
CA PHE A 671 -21.73 39.66 8.92
C PHE A 671 -21.39 39.43 7.43
N PRO A 672 -20.87 40.44 6.72
CA PRO A 672 -20.42 40.29 5.34
C PRO A 672 -19.13 39.45 5.29
N ILE A 673 -19.19 38.23 4.76
CA ILE A 673 -18.04 37.31 4.75
C ILE A 673 -17.25 37.39 3.46
N ALA A 674 -17.87 37.27 2.29
CA ALA A 674 -17.17 37.27 1.01
C ALA A 674 -17.71 38.33 0.05
N LEU A 675 -16.90 38.65 -0.96
CA LEU A 675 -17.17 39.60 -2.01
C LEU A 675 -16.84 38.99 -3.37
N ALA A 676 -17.62 39.32 -4.40
CA ALA A 676 -17.27 39.06 -5.79
C ALA A 676 -17.88 40.13 -6.70
N ALA A 677 -17.12 40.61 -7.69
CA ALA A 677 -17.68 41.44 -8.76
C ALA A 677 -18.30 40.53 -9.84
N ASP A 678 -19.47 40.88 -10.34
CA ASP A 678 -20.05 40.22 -11.52
C ASP A 678 -19.61 40.90 -12.83
N LEU A 679 -20.12 40.39 -13.97
CA LEU A 679 -19.77 40.93 -15.29
C LEU A 679 -20.30 42.35 -15.55
N ASN A 680 -21.33 42.77 -14.82
CA ASN A 680 -21.86 44.15 -14.87
C ASN A 680 -21.13 45.08 -13.90
N ASN A 681 -20.10 44.57 -13.21
CA ASN A 681 -19.33 45.25 -12.18
C ASN A 681 -20.13 45.54 -10.89
N ASP A 682 -21.26 44.87 -10.68
CA ASP A 682 -21.96 44.93 -9.39
C ASP A 682 -21.22 44.07 -8.36
N ILE A 683 -21.25 44.50 -7.09
CA ILE A 683 -20.57 43.80 -6.01
C ILE A 683 -21.54 42.90 -5.27
N TRP A 684 -21.27 41.60 -5.28
CA TRP A 684 -22.02 40.60 -4.54
C TRP A 684 -21.41 40.36 -3.17
N ILE A 685 -22.26 40.25 -2.14
CA ILE A 685 -21.85 40.09 -0.75
C ILE A 685 -22.62 38.94 -0.10
N SER A 686 -21.90 38.02 0.56
CA SER A 686 -22.52 36.96 1.37
C SER A 686 -22.73 37.43 2.82
N ILE A 687 -23.97 37.37 3.32
CA ILE A 687 -24.28 37.71 4.71
C ILE A 687 -24.55 36.41 5.48
N VAL A 688 -23.48 35.84 6.04
CA VAL A 688 -23.46 34.46 6.56
C VAL A 688 -24.52 34.23 7.65
N ASN A 689 -24.65 35.18 8.58
CA ASN A 689 -25.52 35.04 9.76
C ASN A 689 -27.00 35.31 9.47
N LYS A 690 -27.33 35.85 8.28
CA LYS A 690 -28.70 36.18 7.88
C LYS A 690 -29.22 35.35 6.72
N ASN A 691 -28.39 34.45 6.17
CA ASN A 691 -28.77 33.54 5.09
C ASN A 691 -29.22 34.27 3.80
N VAL A 692 -28.56 35.38 3.47
CA VAL A 692 -28.87 36.19 2.29
C VAL A 692 -27.61 36.55 1.49
N LEU A 693 -27.80 36.78 0.21
CA LEU A 693 -26.84 37.46 -0.66
C LEU A 693 -27.32 38.89 -0.91
N LEU A 694 -26.40 39.84 -0.96
CA LEU A 694 -26.67 41.21 -1.41
C LEU A 694 -26.00 41.46 -2.74
N ARG A 695 -26.64 42.23 -3.61
CA ARG A 695 -26.00 42.86 -4.77
C ARG A 695 -25.95 44.37 -4.54
N TYR A 696 -24.77 44.96 -4.66
CA TYR A 696 -24.54 46.39 -4.60
C TYR A 696 -24.27 46.94 -6.01
N ASP A 697 -25.20 47.75 -6.49
CA ASP A 697 -25.06 48.48 -7.75
C ASP A 697 -24.15 49.70 -7.52
N GLN A 698 -22.99 49.69 -8.18
CA GLN A 698 -21.99 50.75 -8.00
C GLN A 698 -22.43 52.10 -8.58
N GLU A 699 -23.27 52.11 -9.62
CA GLU A 699 -23.73 53.33 -10.29
C GLU A 699 -24.86 53.99 -9.49
N THR A 700 -25.87 53.22 -9.12
CA THR A 700 -27.04 53.73 -8.39
C THR A 700 -26.85 53.78 -6.88
N LYS A 701 -25.80 53.12 -6.37
CA LYS A 701 -25.45 52.99 -4.94
C LYS A 701 -26.54 52.32 -4.11
N ASN A 702 -27.31 51.42 -4.71
CA ASN A 702 -28.41 50.71 -4.07
C ASN A 702 -28.05 49.24 -3.81
N PHE A 703 -28.70 48.67 -2.80
CA PHE A 703 -28.61 47.25 -2.49
C PHE A 703 -29.88 46.51 -2.90
N GLU A 704 -29.71 45.31 -3.45
CA GLU A 704 -30.78 44.33 -3.65
C GLU A 704 -30.50 43.08 -2.78
N GLU A 705 -31.56 42.51 -2.18
CA GLU A 705 -31.47 41.39 -1.25
C GLU A 705 -32.03 40.11 -1.88
N PHE A 706 -31.26 39.02 -1.79
CA PHE A 706 -31.62 37.70 -2.31
C PHE A 706 -31.55 36.66 -1.19
N GLY A 707 -32.72 36.18 -0.74
CA GLY A 707 -32.81 35.12 0.26
C GLY A 707 -32.53 33.73 -0.31
N LEU A 708 -31.78 32.91 0.42
CA LEU A 708 -31.46 31.55 -0.03
C LEU A 708 -32.58 30.54 0.29
N PRO A 709 -32.89 29.60 -0.63
CA PRO A 709 -33.92 28.59 -0.42
C PRO A 709 -33.69 27.68 0.80
N THR A 710 -32.45 27.25 1.02
CA THR A 710 -32.11 26.46 2.20
C THR A 710 -31.96 27.37 3.41
N ALA A 711 -32.78 27.12 4.45
CA ALA A 711 -32.70 27.84 5.72
C ALA A 711 -31.39 27.53 6.45
N ASP A 712 -30.85 28.54 7.15
CA ASP A 712 -29.63 28.42 7.97
C ASP A 712 -28.43 27.82 7.21
N SER A 713 -28.34 28.09 5.90
CA SER A 713 -27.32 27.49 5.02
C SER A 713 -25.92 28.08 5.20
N ALA A 714 -25.82 29.28 5.78
CA ALA A 714 -24.60 30.04 6.00
C ALA A 714 -23.81 30.24 4.69
N PRO A 715 -24.26 31.13 3.77
CA PRO A 715 -23.52 31.44 2.56
C PRO A 715 -22.15 32.02 2.93
N PHE A 716 -21.10 31.46 2.34
CA PHE A 716 -19.73 31.78 2.72
C PHE A 716 -18.94 32.35 1.54
N ALA A 717 -18.38 31.51 0.67
CA ALA A 717 -17.57 31.95 -0.47
C ALA A 717 -18.43 32.49 -1.61
N LEU A 718 -17.87 33.40 -2.41
CA LEU A 718 -18.45 33.90 -3.66
C LEU A 718 -17.41 33.85 -4.78
N ALA A 719 -17.84 33.48 -5.99
CA ALA A 719 -17.02 33.55 -7.19
C ALA A 719 -17.88 33.71 -8.45
N SER A 720 -17.48 34.60 -9.36
CA SER A 720 -18.19 34.81 -10.64
C SER A 720 -17.60 33.93 -11.74
N ASP A 721 -18.45 33.27 -12.52
CA ASP A 721 -18.00 32.49 -13.68
C ASP A 721 -18.00 33.31 -14.98
N ALA A 722 -17.30 32.81 -15.99
CA ALA A 722 -17.23 33.46 -17.31
C ALA A 722 -18.57 33.48 -18.07
N LYS A 723 -19.59 32.76 -17.60
CA LYS A 723 -20.95 32.73 -18.17
C LYS A 723 -21.87 33.75 -17.48
N GLY A 724 -21.37 34.53 -16.51
CA GLY A 724 -22.10 35.58 -15.80
C GLY A 724 -22.84 35.10 -14.55
N LYS A 725 -22.68 33.85 -14.12
CA LYS A 725 -23.30 33.37 -12.87
C LYS A 725 -22.42 33.70 -11.68
N VAL A 726 -23.04 34.06 -10.57
CA VAL A 726 -22.35 34.22 -9.29
C VAL A 726 -22.57 32.97 -8.45
N TRP A 727 -21.50 32.22 -8.24
CA TRP A 727 -21.47 31.00 -7.46
C TRP A 727 -21.23 31.28 -5.99
N PHE A 728 -21.83 30.48 -5.12
CA PHE A 728 -21.69 30.59 -3.67
C PHE A 728 -21.58 29.22 -3.02
N SER A 729 -20.82 29.15 -1.92
CA SER A 729 -20.78 27.97 -1.06
C SER A 729 -21.70 28.16 0.15
N GLN A 730 -22.20 27.06 0.70
CA GLN A 730 -23.01 27.04 1.92
C GLN A 730 -22.30 26.17 2.97
N GLN A 731 -21.71 26.83 3.97
CA GLN A 731 -20.77 26.20 4.90
C GLN A 731 -21.45 25.15 5.79
N VAL A 732 -22.69 25.42 6.23
CA VAL A 732 -23.42 24.57 7.18
C VAL A 732 -24.21 23.47 6.48
N SER A 733 -24.87 23.77 5.36
CA SER A 733 -25.64 22.77 4.60
C SER A 733 -24.77 21.86 3.74
N GLY A 734 -23.50 22.24 3.49
CA GLY A 734 -22.52 21.41 2.81
C GLY A 734 -22.78 21.26 1.32
N GLN A 735 -23.13 22.36 0.65
CA GLN A 735 -23.47 22.39 -0.77
C GLN A 735 -23.00 23.68 -1.43
N ILE A 736 -23.12 23.76 -2.75
CA ILE A 736 -22.87 24.97 -3.54
C ILE A 736 -24.14 25.41 -4.24
N GLY A 737 -24.18 26.64 -4.73
CA GLY A 737 -25.23 27.13 -5.59
C GLY A 737 -24.74 28.25 -6.48
N TYR A 738 -25.61 28.72 -7.36
CA TYR A 738 -25.36 29.93 -8.12
C TYR A 738 -26.63 30.76 -8.24
N ILE A 739 -26.44 32.05 -8.47
CA ILE A 739 -27.46 33.01 -8.85
C ILE A 739 -27.17 33.56 -10.24
N ILE A 740 -28.22 33.77 -11.04
CA ILE A 740 -28.16 34.46 -12.32
C ILE A 740 -28.49 35.94 -12.06
N PRO A 741 -27.51 36.87 -12.17
CA PRO A 741 -27.69 38.28 -11.80
C PRO A 741 -28.86 38.97 -12.50
N GLU A 742 -29.12 38.65 -13.77
CA GLU A 742 -30.13 39.30 -14.59
C GLU A 742 -31.56 38.94 -14.19
N THR A 743 -31.78 37.72 -13.66
CA THR A 743 -33.11 37.21 -13.32
C THR A 743 -33.34 37.09 -11.82
N GLY A 744 -32.28 37.07 -11.02
CA GLY A 744 -32.32 36.74 -9.60
C GLY A 744 -32.62 35.26 -9.32
N GLU A 745 -32.57 34.39 -10.33
CA GLU A 745 -32.86 32.96 -10.16
C GLU A 745 -31.71 32.27 -9.43
N ILE A 746 -32.03 31.62 -8.31
CA ILE A 746 -31.09 30.85 -7.49
C ILE A 746 -31.29 29.36 -7.73
N ARG A 747 -30.18 28.64 -7.97
CA ARG A 747 -30.13 27.17 -7.99
C ARG A 747 -29.11 26.66 -6.99
N GLU A 748 -29.56 25.79 -6.08
CA GLU A 748 -28.69 25.07 -5.15
C GLU A 748 -28.41 23.66 -5.68
N ILE A 749 -27.16 23.21 -5.56
CA ILE A 749 -26.66 21.94 -6.08
C ILE A 749 -26.10 21.13 -4.91
N LYS A 750 -26.85 20.08 -4.55
CA LYS A 750 -26.52 19.24 -3.40
C LYS A 750 -25.74 17.99 -3.83
N PRO A 751 -24.51 17.77 -3.32
CA PRO A 751 -23.78 16.53 -3.56
C PRO A 751 -24.43 15.35 -2.82
N ARG A 752 -24.13 14.12 -3.25
CA ARG A 752 -24.61 12.90 -2.59
C ARG A 752 -24.14 12.80 -1.13
N THR A 753 -22.89 13.21 -0.89
CA THR A 753 -22.31 13.38 0.44
C THR A 753 -22.07 14.86 0.62
N PRO A 754 -22.63 15.51 1.67
CA PRO A 754 -22.40 16.92 1.93
C PRO A 754 -20.91 17.27 1.95
N LEU A 755 -20.58 18.42 1.36
CA LEU A 755 -19.28 19.04 1.55
C LEU A 755 -19.14 19.45 3.00
N SER A 756 -17.92 19.37 3.51
CA SER A 756 -17.64 19.68 4.89
C SER A 756 -17.00 21.06 4.93
N THR A 757 -17.69 22.05 5.50
CA THR A 757 -17.21 23.43 5.60
C THR A 757 -16.57 23.96 4.30
N PRO A 758 -17.31 24.01 3.17
CA PRO A 758 -16.78 24.53 1.90
C PRO A 758 -16.54 26.04 1.97
N GLU A 759 -15.27 26.46 2.04
CA GLU A 759 -14.90 27.86 2.34
C GLU A 759 -14.28 28.64 1.18
N THR A 760 -13.82 27.96 0.13
CA THR A 760 -13.25 28.61 -1.07
C THR A 760 -13.90 28.04 -2.33
N LEU A 761 -14.09 28.89 -3.34
CA LEU A 761 -14.51 28.51 -4.70
C LEU A 761 -13.54 29.13 -5.70
N THR A 762 -12.82 28.31 -6.46
CA THR A 762 -11.88 28.77 -7.50
C THR A 762 -12.14 28.03 -8.80
N PHE A 763 -12.12 28.73 -9.94
CA PHE A 763 -12.27 28.09 -11.24
C PHE A 763 -10.92 27.64 -11.80
N ASP A 764 -10.85 26.42 -12.35
CA ASP A 764 -9.74 26.03 -13.21
C ASP A 764 -9.94 26.56 -14.64
N ALA A 765 -8.90 26.44 -15.48
CA ALA A 765 -8.94 26.91 -16.87
C ALA A 765 -10.00 26.19 -17.74
N GLN A 766 -10.56 25.06 -17.28
CA GLN A 766 -11.65 24.35 -17.96
C GLN A 766 -13.03 24.74 -17.41
N GLY A 767 -13.10 25.64 -16.43
CA GLY A 767 -14.35 26.09 -15.81
C GLY A 767 -14.90 25.15 -14.74
N ASN A 768 -14.13 24.16 -14.27
CA ASN A 768 -14.52 23.39 -13.09
C ASN A 768 -14.28 24.20 -11.82
N ILE A 769 -15.08 23.95 -10.80
CA ILE A 769 -15.00 24.63 -9.51
C ILE A 769 -14.22 23.77 -8.53
N TRP A 770 -13.18 24.34 -7.94
CA TRP A 770 -12.36 23.74 -6.91
C TRP A 770 -12.73 24.31 -5.56
N ILE A 771 -12.97 23.40 -4.62
CA ILE A 771 -13.57 23.68 -3.33
C ILE A 771 -12.67 23.10 -2.25
N ALA A 772 -12.22 23.94 -1.32
CA ALA A 772 -11.54 23.48 -0.12
C ALA A 772 -12.55 23.20 0.99
N GLU A 773 -12.49 22.00 1.56
CA GLU A 773 -13.29 21.57 2.72
C GLU A 773 -12.48 21.77 4.01
N HIS A 774 -12.68 22.92 4.67
CA HIS A 774 -11.85 23.42 5.76
C HIS A 774 -12.16 22.73 7.11
N GLN A 775 -11.68 21.50 7.28
CA GLN A 775 -11.83 20.74 8.53
C GLN A 775 -10.77 19.63 8.66
N ALA A 776 -10.76 18.94 9.80
CA ALA A 776 -10.00 17.70 9.99
C ALA A 776 -10.48 16.58 9.05
N GLY A 777 -9.55 15.75 8.60
CA GLY A 777 -9.66 14.81 7.50
C GLY A 777 -9.80 15.47 6.13
N GLY A 778 -9.42 16.75 6.01
CA GLY A 778 -9.79 17.70 4.96
C GLY A 778 -9.65 17.21 3.52
N TYR A 779 -10.40 17.83 2.62
CA TYR A 779 -10.45 17.45 1.22
C TYR A 779 -10.39 18.66 0.32
N ILE A 780 -9.85 18.45 -0.87
CA ILE A 780 -10.11 19.33 -2.01
C ILE A 780 -11.13 18.62 -2.92
N THR A 781 -12.20 19.32 -3.27
CA THR A 781 -13.29 18.78 -4.09
C THR A 781 -13.40 19.56 -5.40
N LYS A 782 -13.35 18.84 -6.51
CA LYS A 782 -13.61 19.36 -7.87
C LYS A 782 -15.08 19.13 -8.22
N PHE A 783 -15.77 20.18 -8.65
CA PHE A 783 -17.11 20.13 -9.21
C PHE A 783 -17.06 20.50 -10.70
N ASN A 784 -17.55 19.59 -11.55
CA ASN A 784 -17.73 19.87 -12.97
C ASN A 784 -19.16 20.38 -13.23
N PRO A 785 -19.36 21.64 -13.65
CA PRO A 785 -20.69 22.22 -13.81
C PRO A 785 -21.47 21.69 -15.02
N ASP A 786 -20.79 21.11 -16.03
CA ASP A 786 -21.45 20.59 -17.23
C ASP A 786 -21.98 19.16 -17.01
N LEU A 787 -21.26 18.35 -16.23
CA LEU A 787 -21.64 16.99 -15.85
C LEU A 787 -22.40 16.91 -14.51
N GLU A 788 -22.39 17.99 -13.74
CA GLU A 788 -22.89 18.07 -12.35
C GLU A 788 -22.28 17.01 -11.42
N THR A 789 -21.00 16.70 -11.61
CA THR A 789 -20.28 15.67 -10.85
C THR A 789 -19.28 16.26 -9.86
N PHE A 790 -19.24 15.69 -8.65
CA PHE A 790 -18.26 15.99 -7.61
C PHE A 790 -17.19 14.90 -7.55
N SER A 791 -15.92 15.29 -7.55
CA SER A 791 -14.74 14.43 -7.35
C SER A 791 -13.97 14.94 -6.14
N LYS A 792 -13.81 14.09 -5.13
CA LYS A 792 -13.27 14.46 -3.82
C LYS A 792 -11.90 13.81 -3.62
N TYR A 793 -10.91 14.59 -3.22
CA TYR A 793 -9.51 14.18 -3.06
C TYR A 793 -9.06 14.45 -1.63
N SER A 794 -8.61 13.42 -0.92
CA SER A 794 -8.09 13.55 0.44
C SER A 794 -6.72 14.20 0.42
N VAL A 795 -6.49 15.18 1.29
CA VAL A 795 -5.16 15.75 1.49
C VAL A 795 -4.30 14.80 2.34
N PRO A 796 -2.95 14.79 2.20
CA PRO A 796 -2.09 13.82 2.86
C PRO A 796 -2.13 13.93 4.39
N ASP A 797 -1.98 15.14 4.95
CA ASP A 797 -2.15 15.36 6.37
C ASP A 797 -3.62 15.56 6.76
N SER A 798 -4.18 14.57 7.47
CA SER A 798 -5.56 14.65 7.96
C SER A 798 -5.82 15.84 8.88
N ASN A 799 -4.81 16.43 9.51
CA ASN A 799 -4.98 17.60 10.36
C ASN A 799 -4.79 18.91 9.61
N ALA A 800 -4.59 18.94 8.29
CA ALA A 800 -4.17 20.11 7.51
C ALA A 800 -5.17 21.27 7.41
N PHE A 801 -6.49 21.03 7.46
CA PHE A 801 -7.53 22.05 7.24
C PHE A 801 -7.25 22.86 5.95
N PRO A 802 -7.38 22.23 4.76
CA PRO A 802 -7.04 22.88 3.51
C PRO A 802 -7.95 24.07 3.23
N ASN A 803 -7.39 25.16 2.69
CA ASN A 803 -8.15 26.36 2.29
C ASN A 803 -7.42 27.11 1.16
N GLY A 804 -8.08 28.09 0.53
CA GLY A 804 -7.48 28.98 -0.48
C GLY A 804 -6.84 28.23 -1.65
N VAL A 805 -7.65 27.66 -2.56
CA VAL A 805 -7.14 26.94 -3.74
C VAL A 805 -6.82 27.91 -4.88
N VAL A 806 -5.63 27.79 -5.47
CA VAL A 806 -5.18 28.53 -6.67
C VAL A 806 -4.42 27.60 -7.60
N PHE A 807 -4.08 28.06 -8.81
CA PHE A 807 -3.38 27.25 -9.81
C PHE A 807 -2.03 27.86 -10.17
N ASP A 808 -1.02 27.00 -10.30
CA ASP A 808 0.26 27.40 -10.88
C ASP A 808 0.23 27.40 -12.42
N ARG A 809 1.34 27.86 -13.02
CA ARG A 809 1.55 27.87 -14.48
C ARG A 809 1.44 26.50 -15.17
N TYR A 810 1.51 25.41 -14.41
CA TYR A 810 1.32 24.04 -14.90
C TYR A 810 -0.08 23.49 -14.58
N GLN A 811 -0.97 24.32 -14.05
CA GLN A 811 -2.32 23.97 -13.64
C GLN A 811 -2.35 22.89 -12.53
N ASN A 812 -1.33 22.85 -11.67
CA ASN A 812 -1.43 22.14 -10.40
C ASN A 812 -2.21 23.03 -9.42
N ALA A 813 -3.08 22.42 -8.62
CA ALA A 813 -3.82 23.10 -7.57
C ALA A 813 -2.94 23.26 -6.33
N TRP A 814 -2.71 24.50 -5.91
CA TRP A 814 -2.02 24.87 -4.68
C TRP A 814 -3.03 25.31 -3.65
N PHE A 815 -2.86 24.89 -2.41
CA PHE A 815 -3.74 25.26 -1.31
C PHE A 815 -2.99 25.39 0.01
N ALA A 816 -3.48 26.27 0.87
CA ALA A 816 -2.92 26.46 2.20
C ALA A 816 -3.36 25.36 3.15
N GLU A 817 -2.44 24.82 3.94
CA GLU A 817 -2.74 23.89 5.02
C GLU A 817 -2.62 24.62 6.37
N HIS A 818 -3.77 25.02 6.90
CA HIS A 818 -3.87 26.03 7.95
C HIS A 818 -3.17 25.72 9.27
N THR A 819 -2.95 24.44 9.57
CA THR A 819 -2.54 23.96 10.89
C THR A 819 -1.20 23.23 10.89
N VAL A 820 -0.57 23.04 9.72
CA VAL A 820 0.60 22.15 9.54
C VAL A 820 1.78 22.82 8.82
N ASP A 821 1.81 24.15 8.74
CA ASP A 821 2.92 24.96 8.21
C ASP A 821 3.41 24.53 6.82
N LYS A 822 2.47 24.17 5.93
CA LYS A 822 2.74 23.63 4.60
C LYS A 822 1.75 24.16 3.56
N LEU A 823 2.18 24.14 2.30
CA LEU A 823 1.30 24.25 1.15
C LEU A 823 1.10 22.86 0.53
N GLY A 824 -0.14 22.48 0.32
CA GLY A 824 -0.47 21.28 -0.45
C GLY A 824 -0.46 21.59 -1.94
N VAL A 825 0.12 20.69 -2.73
CA VAL A 825 0.17 20.78 -4.20
C VAL A 825 -0.43 19.52 -4.78
N PHE A 826 -1.49 19.69 -5.58
CA PHE A 826 -2.22 18.60 -6.21
C PHE A 826 -2.18 18.72 -7.72
N ASN A 827 -1.71 17.69 -8.40
CA ASN A 827 -1.85 17.61 -9.85
C ASN A 827 -3.19 16.93 -10.19
N PRO A 828 -4.15 17.65 -10.81
CA PRO A 828 -5.49 17.10 -11.08
C PRO A 828 -5.51 16.01 -12.16
N ASP A 829 -4.50 15.94 -13.02
CA ASP A 829 -4.41 14.98 -14.12
C ASP A 829 -3.86 13.65 -13.61
N THR A 830 -2.78 13.70 -12.81
CA THR A 830 -2.12 12.51 -12.26
C THR A 830 -2.66 12.08 -10.90
N LYS A 831 -3.43 12.96 -10.24
CA LYS A 831 -3.92 12.82 -8.86
C LYS A 831 -2.81 12.68 -7.81
N GLN A 832 -1.61 13.18 -8.12
CA GLN A 832 -0.50 13.18 -7.19
C GLN A 832 -0.55 14.37 -6.24
N PHE A 833 -0.03 14.14 -5.04
CA PHE A 833 0.16 15.16 -4.02
C PHE A 833 1.65 15.28 -3.67
N ILE A 834 2.09 16.51 -3.46
CA ILE A 834 3.30 16.82 -2.69
C ILE A 834 2.93 17.92 -1.68
N GLU A 835 3.70 18.00 -0.60
CA GLU A 835 3.59 19.10 0.37
C GLU A 835 4.88 19.92 0.31
N VAL A 836 4.74 21.24 0.28
CA VAL A 836 5.85 22.18 0.31
C VAL A 836 5.91 22.81 1.71
N PRO A 837 6.98 22.57 2.48
CA PRO A 837 7.10 23.13 3.82
C PRO A 837 7.28 24.64 3.76
N ILE A 838 6.66 25.34 4.71
CA ILE A 838 6.87 26.77 4.92
C ILE A 838 7.99 26.93 5.96
N PRO A 839 9.00 27.80 5.72
CA PRO A 839 10.11 27.98 6.65
C PRO A 839 9.69 28.46 8.05
N THR A 840 8.63 29.25 8.11
CA THR A 840 8.07 29.79 9.35
C THR A 840 7.15 28.79 10.05
N SER A 841 7.48 28.47 11.31
CA SER A 841 6.62 27.68 12.20
C SER A 841 5.43 28.48 12.73
N GLU A 842 4.31 27.80 12.96
CA GLU A 842 3.04 28.38 13.40
C GLU A 842 2.52 29.50 12.47
N SER A 843 2.78 29.36 11.17
CA SER A 843 2.49 30.32 10.10
C SER A 843 1.02 30.75 10.02
N TRP A 844 0.11 29.82 10.34
CA TRP A 844 -1.35 30.01 10.29
C TRP A 844 -1.84 30.53 8.93
N ILE A 845 -1.30 29.98 7.85
CA ILE A 845 -1.71 30.31 6.49
C ILE A 845 -3.16 29.87 6.22
N GLN A 846 -3.94 30.62 5.46
CA GLN A 846 -5.32 30.21 5.13
C GLN A 846 -5.67 30.49 3.67
N PHE A 847 -5.24 31.65 3.18
CA PHE A 847 -5.63 32.10 1.86
C PHE A 847 -4.41 32.27 0.98
N THR A 848 -4.61 31.97 -0.30
CA THR A 848 -3.60 32.08 -1.34
C THR A 848 -4.16 32.89 -2.50
N THR A 849 -3.27 33.45 -3.32
CA THR A 849 -3.60 34.07 -4.59
C THR A 849 -2.50 33.73 -5.61
N SER A 850 -2.74 34.00 -6.88
CA SER A 850 -1.76 33.79 -7.94
C SER A 850 -1.62 35.07 -8.76
N ASP A 851 -0.38 35.44 -9.11
CA ASP A 851 -0.15 36.61 -9.97
C ASP A 851 -0.26 36.27 -11.47
N SER A 852 0.05 37.23 -12.34
CA SER A 852 0.01 37.06 -13.79
C SER A 852 0.98 36.00 -14.35
N ASN A 853 2.06 35.70 -13.62
CA ASN A 853 3.00 34.63 -13.95
C ASN A 853 2.57 33.27 -13.37
N GLN A 854 1.44 33.27 -12.65
CA GLN A 854 0.96 32.14 -11.85
C GLN A 854 2.01 31.69 -10.82
N ASP A 855 2.78 32.65 -10.29
CA ASP A 855 3.51 32.42 -9.04
C ASP A 855 2.50 32.47 -7.88
N ILE A 856 2.71 31.60 -6.89
CA ILE A 856 1.77 31.41 -5.79
C ILE A 856 2.15 32.34 -4.65
N TRP A 857 1.17 33.08 -4.14
CA TRP A 857 1.32 33.99 -3.02
C TRP A 857 0.41 33.54 -1.88
N PHE A 858 0.90 33.62 -0.65
CA PHE A 858 0.13 33.24 0.55
C PHE A 858 0.47 34.15 1.71
N VAL A 859 -0.42 34.24 2.68
CA VAL A 859 -0.26 35.14 3.84
C VAL A 859 -0.08 34.32 5.10
N GLU A 860 1.04 34.55 5.78
CA GLU A 860 1.32 34.00 7.10
C GLU A 860 0.77 34.96 8.14
N GLN A 861 -0.33 34.59 8.80
CA GLN A 861 -0.93 35.43 9.82
C GLN A 861 0.01 35.63 11.01
N LYS A 862 0.88 34.65 11.29
CA LYS A 862 1.90 34.71 12.35
C LYS A 862 3.25 34.27 11.76
N PRO A 863 4.33 35.08 11.85
CA PRO A 863 4.45 36.40 12.42
C PRO A 863 4.23 37.49 11.37
N TYR A 864 3.04 37.56 10.75
CA TYR A 864 2.65 38.62 9.80
C TYR A 864 3.65 38.78 8.65
N LYS A 865 3.74 37.76 7.80
CA LYS A 865 4.59 37.73 6.59
C LYS A 865 3.75 37.45 5.34
N LEU A 866 4.25 37.88 4.18
CA LEU A 866 3.73 37.53 2.86
C LEU A 866 4.70 36.55 2.21
N GLY A 867 4.24 35.34 1.90
CA GLY A 867 5.03 34.33 1.21
C GLY A 867 4.80 34.34 -0.29
N LYS A 868 5.85 34.09 -1.05
CA LYS A 868 5.85 33.82 -2.50
C LYS A 868 6.51 32.47 -2.75
N VAL A 869 5.91 31.64 -3.60
CA VAL A 869 6.53 30.40 -4.09
C VAL A 869 7.15 30.64 -5.46
N GLU A 870 8.44 30.38 -5.58
CA GLU A 870 9.14 30.32 -6.87
C GLU A 870 9.30 28.87 -7.31
N LEU A 871 8.72 28.53 -8.47
CA LEU A 871 8.78 27.19 -9.03
C LEU A 871 9.87 27.07 -10.11
N THR A 872 10.80 26.14 -9.89
CA THR A 872 11.84 25.78 -10.84
C THR A 872 11.65 24.33 -11.30
N GLU A 873 11.59 24.11 -12.61
CA GLU A 873 11.61 22.76 -13.20
C GLU A 873 13.05 22.24 -13.22
N LEU A 874 13.28 21.10 -12.59
CA LEU A 874 14.58 20.42 -12.59
C LEU A 874 14.73 19.62 -13.90
N PRO A 875 15.89 19.71 -14.59
CA PRO A 875 16.11 18.97 -15.83
C PRO A 875 16.15 17.47 -15.54
N ASN A 876 15.30 16.72 -16.24
CA ASN A 876 15.13 15.29 -16.01
C ASN A 876 15.62 14.46 -17.23
N THR A 877 16.54 13.52 -16.99
CA THR A 877 17.05 12.58 -18.01
C THR A 877 16.65 11.12 -17.73
N SER A 878 15.80 10.86 -16.74
CA SER A 878 15.41 9.48 -16.41
C SER A 878 14.56 8.86 -17.51
N THR A 879 15.04 7.76 -18.11
CA THR A 879 14.25 6.92 -19.01
C THR A 879 13.37 5.99 -18.18
N VAL A 880 12.05 6.17 -18.26
CA VAL A 880 11.10 5.22 -17.68
C VAL A 880 11.08 3.96 -18.54
N ARG A 881 11.42 2.81 -17.94
CA ARG A 881 11.22 1.49 -18.54
C ARG A 881 9.76 1.08 -18.28
N ILE A 882 8.95 1.03 -19.32
CA ILE A 882 7.56 0.57 -19.25
C ILE A 882 7.59 -0.93 -19.55
N ASP A 883 7.37 -1.76 -18.54
CA ASP A 883 6.97 -3.15 -18.78
C ASP A 883 5.53 -3.14 -19.32
N GLU A 884 5.32 -3.86 -20.42
CA GLU A 884 4.03 -4.00 -21.07
C GLU A 884 2.96 -4.39 -20.05
N SER A 885 1.78 -3.77 -20.12
CA SER A 885 0.64 -4.10 -19.28
C SER A 885 0.20 -5.55 -19.53
N GLU A 886 0.82 -6.49 -18.83
CA GLU A 886 0.35 -7.86 -18.78
C GLU A 886 -0.94 -7.89 -17.96
N PHE A 887 -1.88 -8.67 -18.48
CA PHE A 887 -3.15 -9.02 -17.86
C PHE A 887 -3.02 -9.28 -16.35
N SER A 888 -3.31 -8.28 -15.50
CA SER A 888 -3.18 -8.46 -14.04
C SER A 888 -4.43 -9.11 -13.46
N LEU A 889 -4.43 -10.46 -13.39
CA LEU A 889 -5.38 -11.17 -12.54
C LEU A 889 -5.13 -10.80 -11.08
N ARG A 890 -6.17 -10.49 -10.32
CA ARG A 890 -6.01 -10.31 -8.86
C ARG A 890 -5.89 -11.68 -8.21
N TYR A 891 -4.99 -11.86 -7.26
CA TYR A 891 -4.82 -13.13 -6.56
C TYR A 891 -6.14 -13.69 -6.00
N SER A 892 -7.00 -12.81 -5.47
CA SER A 892 -8.31 -13.17 -4.93
C SER A 892 -9.27 -13.77 -5.98
N GLU A 893 -9.14 -13.42 -7.25
CA GLU A 893 -9.96 -13.94 -8.35
C GLU A 893 -9.61 -15.40 -8.67
N ILE A 894 -8.36 -15.82 -8.41
CA ILE A 894 -7.90 -17.20 -8.57
C ILE A 894 -8.11 -18.01 -7.30
N ALA A 895 -7.71 -17.45 -6.15
CA ALA A 895 -7.72 -18.17 -4.89
C ALA A 895 -9.15 -18.47 -4.40
N SER A 896 -10.08 -17.52 -4.52
CA SER A 896 -11.43 -17.66 -3.97
C SER A 896 -12.22 -18.84 -4.56
N PRO A 897 -12.28 -19.03 -5.91
CA PRO A 897 -12.90 -20.22 -6.50
C PRO A 897 -12.24 -21.54 -6.09
N LEU A 898 -10.91 -21.56 -5.97
CA LEU A 898 -10.16 -22.77 -5.58
C LEU A 898 -10.43 -23.16 -4.12
N ILE A 899 -10.46 -22.17 -3.21
CA ILE A 899 -10.82 -22.40 -1.81
C ILE A 899 -12.25 -22.97 -1.73
N ALA A 900 -13.21 -22.34 -2.42
CA ALA A 900 -14.60 -22.79 -2.42
C ALA A 900 -14.73 -24.24 -2.93
N MET A 901 -14.08 -24.56 -4.06
CA MET A 901 -14.07 -25.91 -4.62
C MET A 901 -13.46 -26.93 -3.65
N GLY A 902 -12.34 -26.58 -3.01
CA GLY A 902 -11.67 -27.46 -2.06
C GLY A 902 -12.45 -27.67 -0.76
N VAL A 903 -13.16 -26.66 -0.25
CA VAL A 903 -14.07 -26.80 0.89
C VAL A 903 -15.24 -27.73 0.56
N ILE A 904 -15.84 -27.59 -0.63
CA ILE A 904 -16.91 -28.50 -1.09
C ILE A 904 -16.38 -29.93 -1.21
N ALA A 905 -15.24 -30.12 -1.87
CA ALA A 905 -14.63 -31.44 -2.05
C ALA A 905 -14.34 -32.11 -0.71
N THR A 906 -13.64 -31.42 0.20
CA THR A 906 -13.26 -31.98 1.51
C THR A 906 -14.49 -32.28 2.38
N SER A 907 -15.57 -31.48 2.28
CA SER A 907 -16.84 -31.76 2.95
C SER A 907 -17.47 -33.06 2.43
N LEU A 908 -17.51 -33.28 1.11
CA LEU A 908 -18.01 -34.52 0.51
C LEU A 908 -17.15 -35.73 0.91
N PHE A 909 -15.83 -35.58 0.88
CA PHE A 909 -14.89 -36.62 1.31
C PHE A 909 -15.05 -36.97 2.79
N PHE A 910 -15.31 -35.97 3.65
CA PHE A 910 -15.56 -36.20 5.07
C PHE A 910 -16.81 -37.05 5.27
N VAL A 911 -17.93 -36.68 4.63
CA VAL A 911 -19.19 -37.45 4.70
C VAL A 911 -18.98 -38.88 4.22
N LYS A 912 -18.30 -39.07 3.09
CA LYS A 912 -17.95 -40.40 2.56
C LYS A 912 -17.14 -41.21 3.57
N ASN A 913 -16.10 -40.64 4.17
CA ASN A 913 -15.27 -41.37 5.14
C ASN A 913 -16.03 -41.76 6.41
N VAL A 914 -16.96 -40.92 6.88
CA VAL A 914 -17.84 -41.25 8.00
C VAL A 914 -18.78 -42.41 7.63
N TYR A 915 -19.31 -42.40 6.41
CA TYR A 915 -20.13 -43.50 5.88
C TYR A 915 -19.33 -44.80 5.77
N ASP A 916 -18.16 -44.77 5.11
CA ASP A 916 -17.25 -45.92 4.94
C ASP A 916 -16.85 -46.49 6.32
N LYS A 917 -16.55 -45.63 7.31
CA LYS A 917 -16.27 -46.04 8.69
C LYS A 917 -17.40 -46.86 9.30
N ARG A 918 -18.65 -46.37 9.19
CA ARG A 918 -19.82 -47.07 9.75
C ARG A 918 -20.08 -48.38 9.03
N ARG A 919 -19.98 -48.37 7.70
CA ARG A 919 -20.23 -49.53 6.84
C ARG A 919 -19.22 -50.65 7.08
N ILE A 920 -17.92 -50.35 7.12
CA ILE A 920 -16.88 -51.34 7.37
C ILE A 920 -17.00 -51.93 8.77
N ASN A 921 -17.29 -51.10 9.79
CA ASN A 921 -17.56 -51.63 11.14
C ASN A 921 -18.75 -52.62 11.11
N SER A 922 -19.84 -52.30 10.38
CA SER A 922 -21.01 -53.19 10.28
C SER A 922 -20.74 -54.50 9.54
N LEU A 923 -19.89 -54.50 8.51
CA LEU A 923 -19.50 -55.71 7.78
C LEU A 923 -18.70 -56.68 8.65
N VAL A 924 -17.91 -56.13 9.58
CA VAL A 924 -17.15 -56.89 10.56
C VAL A 924 -18.04 -57.39 11.70
N ASP A 925 -19.17 -56.73 11.98
CA ASP A 925 -20.15 -57.14 13.01
C ASP A 925 -21.14 -58.21 12.54
N SER A 926 -21.32 -58.35 11.23
CA SER A 926 -22.19 -59.37 10.63
C SER A 926 -21.53 -60.76 10.51
N GLU A 927 -20.26 -60.87 10.90
CA GLU A 927 -19.51 -62.13 11.12
C GLU A 927 -19.27 -62.32 12.62
#